data_AF-A0A1Q2H0Q0-F1
#
_entry.id   AF-A0A1Q2H0Q0-F1
#
_cell.length_a   1.000
_cell.length_b   1.000
_cell.length_c   1.000
_cell.angle_alpha   90.00
_cell.angle_beta   90.00
_cell.angle_gamma   90.00
#
_symmetry.space_group_name_H-M   'P 1'
#
loop_
_entity.id
_entity.type
_entity.pdbx_description
1 polymer ?
#
loop_
_entity_poly.entity_id
_entity_poly.type
_entity_poly.pdbx_seq_one_letter_code
_entity_poly.pdbx_strand_id
1 'polypeptide(L)'
;MSDLNEQPGLFDDIDQAPSDEPLNVLEPQNEVAVENAIIEVPLLEYLLAQNRLRVVDVKLAELLCANDIEQTHNELFYIILLLCLSQQSQHSCLTLNEVDWSNPFNLRNSNFNKLDGNVPSTLSPFSDDFNVHTALSYLQSHESVGANKPLQLFNERLYFARLAGYEQTLADRLLSMSERKLNINNEVLAELLNTYFPADSAIETDWQKVACAIAATKGFSVITGGPGTGKTTTVTKLLAILQSLYKTAPLSIKLVAPTGKAAARLSESILGAKNKLTTIPDDIKTLIPQSAQTIHRLLGVKPFTNKFRHNKSNPLHLDVLIIDEASMVDLSLMAKLIEALPAHARLVLLGDKDQLASVDTGSVMSDLCQGLTLGQTPSYSQARCNELNSLCFNNEPKLVAQSVSEFKLADCIAFLQHSYRFDAQSGIGQLALAVNTNNTGILNYVEQQSIEGRFNDVILDYDFVAKPIEKLVKSAASHYAKYLNLIAQGADVAQVHAAFASYQLLAAVREGDYGVHSLNQRIERVLQQQGLITVSPNTHHYTGMPIMVSQNDYQLKLFNGDIGILMPDESNQLKAIFIDEQGNQRAFSPARLPAHDKVYVMTIHKSQGSEFSYTAMVLPPLKQARMGINRQLVYTGITRAKNTFELVADKKVLQLAMNKSVSRASGLYQRLKL
;
A
#
# COMPACT_ATOMS: atom_id res chain seq x y z
N MET A 1 39.33 9.00 27.26
CA MET A 1 38.15 9.00 28.14
C MET A 1 37.13 8.10 27.45
N SER A 2 37.27 6.79 27.54
CA SER A 2 37.11 5.95 28.74
C SER A 2 35.65 5.89 29.21
N ASP A 3 35.16 4.65 29.22
CA ASP A 3 34.14 4.08 30.08
C ASP A 3 32.67 4.29 29.71
N LEU A 4 32.09 3.25 29.08
CA LEU A 4 31.05 2.38 29.68
C LEU A 4 30.49 1.42 28.62
N ASN A 5 31.20 0.32 28.42
CA ASN A 5 30.70 -0.94 27.86
C ASN A 5 31.23 -2.06 28.78
N GLU A 6 30.50 -2.33 29.86
CA GLU A 6 30.57 -3.57 30.64
C GLU A 6 29.45 -4.49 30.09
N GLN A 7 29.53 -5.82 29.96
CA GLN A 7 30.54 -6.87 29.99
C GLN A 7 29.82 -8.16 29.46
N PRO A 8 30.54 -9.29 29.21
CA PRO A 8 30.15 -10.44 28.36
C PRO A 8 29.59 -11.64 29.17
N GLY A 9 28.95 -12.67 28.59
CA GLY A 9 29.58 -13.83 27.91
C GLY A 9 29.64 -15.04 28.87
N LEU A 10 28.81 -16.07 28.66
CA LEU A 10 28.83 -17.31 29.43
C LEU A 10 28.55 -18.52 28.51
N PHE A 11 29.61 -19.02 27.87
CA PHE A 11 29.69 -20.37 27.30
C PHE A 11 31.16 -20.75 27.36
N ASP A 12 31.57 -21.37 28.47
CA ASP A 12 32.81 -22.13 28.56
C ASP A 12 32.44 -23.60 28.75
N ASP A 13 33.01 -24.42 27.86
CA ASP A 13 33.67 -25.70 28.08
C ASP A 13 32.97 -26.78 28.91
N ILE A 14 32.86 -27.98 28.31
CA ILE A 14 33.47 -29.22 28.82
C ILE A 14 33.46 -30.26 27.67
N ASP A 15 34.66 -30.52 27.13
CA ASP A 15 35.03 -31.69 26.34
C ASP A 15 36.01 -32.50 27.20
N GLN A 16 35.61 -33.69 27.68
CA GLN A 16 36.56 -34.72 28.13
C GLN A 16 35.98 -36.12 27.88
N ALA A 17 36.65 -36.86 27.01
CA ALA A 17 36.48 -38.30 26.81
C ALA A 17 37.26 -39.12 27.86
N PRO A 18 36.85 -40.37 28.12
CA PRO A 18 37.84 -41.43 28.26
C PRO A 18 37.48 -42.76 27.56
N SER A 19 38.48 -43.28 26.84
CA SER A 19 38.98 -44.67 26.67
C SER A 19 38.08 -45.92 26.71
N ASP A 20 38.38 -46.79 25.74
CA ASP A 20 37.94 -48.18 25.48
C ASP A 20 38.01 -49.17 26.66
N GLU A 21 36.99 -50.05 26.75
CA GLU A 21 37.08 -51.51 27.03
C GLU A 21 35.70 -52.21 26.81
N PRO A 22 35.60 -53.56 26.66
CA PRO A 22 35.05 -54.19 25.46
C PRO A 22 33.57 -54.61 25.49
N LEU A 23 33.05 -54.79 24.28
CA LEU A 23 31.74 -55.35 23.89
C LEU A 23 31.34 -56.60 24.69
N ASN A 24 30.24 -56.50 25.43
CA ASN A 24 29.47 -57.64 25.90
C ASN A 24 28.11 -57.68 25.19
N VAL A 25 27.90 -58.77 24.45
CA VAL A 25 26.68 -59.12 23.73
C VAL A 25 25.61 -59.52 24.75
N LEU A 26 24.51 -58.77 24.82
CA LEU A 26 23.27 -59.19 25.48
C LEU A 26 22.06 -58.86 24.57
N GLU A 27 21.18 -59.85 24.51
CA GLU A 27 20.03 -60.05 23.61
C GLU A 27 18.96 -58.93 23.60
N PRO A 28 18.12 -58.84 22.55
CA PRO A 28 17.24 -57.69 22.34
C PRO A 28 16.08 -57.70 23.33
N GLN A 29 16.08 -56.76 24.27
CA GLN A 29 14.93 -56.48 25.12
C GLN A 29 14.17 -55.27 24.56
N ASN A 30 12.95 -55.56 24.08
CA ASN A 30 11.80 -54.69 23.96
C ASN A 30 12.04 -53.31 23.34
N GLU A 31 11.72 -53.19 22.05
CA GLU A 31 11.22 -51.95 21.47
C GLU A 31 10.04 -51.46 22.33
N VAL A 32 10.32 -50.52 23.22
CA VAL A 32 9.28 -49.69 23.83
C VAL A 32 8.73 -48.86 22.68
N ALA A 33 7.51 -49.19 22.24
CA ALA A 33 6.72 -48.31 21.41
C ALA A 33 6.72 -46.93 22.08
N VAL A 34 7.35 -45.94 21.45
CA VAL A 34 7.16 -44.54 21.82
C VAL A 34 5.69 -44.27 21.53
N GLU A 35 4.85 -44.30 22.58
CA GLU A 35 3.49 -43.83 22.48
C GLU A 35 3.55 -42.36 22.08
N ASN A 36 3.19 -42.10 20.83
CA ASN A 36 2.96 -40.79 20.29
C ASN A 36 1.88 -40.06 21.11
N ALA A 37 2.29 -39.31 22.14
CA ALA A 37 1.38 -38.68 23.08
C ALA A 37 1.01 -37.27 22.63
N ILE A 38 -0.27 -37.08 22.29
CA ILE A 38 -0.87 -35.75 22.14
C ILE A 38 -0.98 -35.13 23.54
N ILE A 39 -0.34 -33.98 23.76
CA ILE A 39 -0.38 -33.27 25.04
C ILE A 39 -1.39 -32.14 24.95
N GLU A 40 -2.43 -32.19 25.77
CA GLU A 40 -3.39 -31.10 25.90
C GLU A 40 -2.77 -29.96 26.73
N VAL A 41 -2.74 -28.74 26.18
CA VAL A 41 -2.19 -27.56 26.84
C VAL A 41 -3.22 -26.42 26.87
N PRO A 42 -3.16 -25.51 27.85
CA PRO A 42 -4.04 -24.35 27.90
C PRO A 42 -4.02 -23.56 26.59
N LEU A 43 -5.19 -23.05 26.17
CA LEU A 43 -5.35 -22.31 24.91
C LEU A 43 -4.34 -21.15 24.77
N LEU A 44 -4.11 -20.37 25.83
CA LEU A 44 -3.17 -19.25 25.80
C LEU A 44 -1.72 -19.70 25.54
N GLU A 45 -1.28 -20.77 26.21
CA GLU A 45 0.05 -21.36 26.02
C GLU A 45 0.22 -21.90 24.59
N TYR A 46 -0.83 -22.57 24.08
CA TYR A 46 -0.85 -23.02 22.69
C TYR A 46 -0.69 -21.86 21.70
N LEU A 47 -1.43 -20.77 21.88
CA LEU A 47 -1.39 -19.60 20.99
C LEU A 47 -0.02 -18.90 21.01
N LEU A 48 0.62 -18.83 22.17
CA LEU A 48 1.99 -18.30 22.30
C LEU A 48 3.01 -19.22 21.63
N ALA A 49 2.94 -20.54 21.89
CA ALA A 49 3.84 -21.53 21.29
C ALA A 49 3.74 -21.57 19.76
N GLN A 50 2.55 -21.33 19.20
CA GLN A 50 2.32 -21.24 17.75
C GLN A 50 2.64 -19.85 17.16
N ASN A 51 3.22 -18.92 17.93
CA ASN A 51 3.50 -17.53 17.53
C ASN A 51 2.26 -16.81 16.97
N ARG A 52 1.05 -17.16 17.44
CA ARG A 52 -0.18 -16.46 17.06
C ARG A 52 -0.38 -15.20 17.89
N LEU A 53 -0.01 -15.23 19.15
CA LEU A 53 -0.04 -14.06 20.05
C LEU A 53 1.38 -13.63 20.42
N ARG A 54 1.56 -12.33 20.67
CA ARG A 54 2.82 -11.80 21.22
C ARG A 54 2.70 -11.66 22.72
N VAL A 55 3.79 -11.88 23.44
CA VAL A 55 3.85 -11.70 24.90
C VAL A 55 3.42 -10.28 25.32
N VAL A 56 3.75 -9.26 24.52
CA VAL A 56 3.33 -7.88 24.76
C VAL A 56 1.80 -7.71 24.72
N ASP A 57 1.10 -8.43 23.84
CA ASP A 57 -0.36 -8.34 23.73
C ASP A 57 -1.03 -8.97 24.95
N VAL A 58 -0.46 -10.06 25.47
CA VAL A 58 -0.90 -10.71 26.72
C VAL A 58 -0.73 -9.76 27.90
N LYS A 59 0.44 -9.14 28.05
CA LYS A 59 0.68 -8.17 29.13
C LYS A 59 -0.19 -6.92 29.02
N LEU A 60 -0.50 -6.47 27.81
CA LEU A 60 -1.46 -5.37 27.61
C LEU A 60 -2.87 -5.77 28.04
N ALA A 61 -3.33 -6.97 27.70
CA ALA A 61 -4.63 -7.47 28.10
C ALA A 61 -4.72 -7.65 29.62
N GLU A 62 -3.71 -8.26 30.26
CA GLU A 62 -3.61 -8.35 31.72
C GLU A 62 -3.70 -6.97 32.38
N LEU A 63 -2.95 -5.98 31.90
CA LEU A 63 -2.94 -4.62 32.44
C LEU A 63 -4.32 -3.94 32.36
N LEU A 64 -5.05 -4.15 31.27
CA LEU A 64 -6.36 -3.55 31.05
C LEU A 64 -7.49 -4.28 31.80
N CYS A 65 -7.25 -5.52 32.23
CA CYS A 65 -8.13 -6.34 33.06
C CYS A 65 -7.77 -6.31 34.56
N ALA A 66 -6.65 -5.69 34.96
CA ALA A 66 -6.05 -5.80 36.30
C ALA A 66 -6.91 -5.34 37.49
N ASN A 67 -8.10 -4.78 37.25
CA ASN A 67 -9.06 -4.43 38.31
C ASN A 67 -9.98 -5.61 38.71
N ASP A 68 -10.02 -6.70 37.93
CA ASP A 68 -10.80 -7.90 38.26
C ASP A 68 -9.97 -8.85 39.13
N ILE A 69 -10.26 -8.86 40.44
CA ILE A 69 -9.48 -9.54 41.48
C ILE A 69 -9.68 -11.07 41.48
N GLU A 70 -10.71 -11.59 40.79
CA GLU A 70 -11.15 -12.99 40.95
C GLU A 70 -10.73 -13.95 39.82
N GLN A 71 -10.38 -13.47 38.61
CA GLN A 71 -9.91 -14.32 37.51
C GLN A 71 -8.88 -13.62 36.61
N THR A 72 -7.70 -14.22 36.46
CA THR A 72 -6.58 -13.66 35.67
C THR A 72 -6.83 -13.63 34.15
N HIS A 73 -7.75 -14.46 33.62
CA HIS A 73 -8.05 -14.56 32.18
C HIS A 73 -9.57 -14.62 31.93
N ASN A 74 -10.29 -13.53 32.23
CA ASN A 74 -11.74 -13.38 32.00
C ASN A 74 -12.11 -13.21 30.49
N GLU A 75 -13.40 -13.08 30.17
CA GLU A 75 -13.84 -12.87 28.78
C GLU A 75 -13.25 -11.59 28.17
N LEU A 76 -13.10 -10.51 28.95
CA LEU A 76 -12.49 -9.26 28.47
C LEU A 76 -11.07 -9.50 27.98
N PHE A 77 -10.28 -10.25 28.74
CA PHE A 77 -8.89 -10.55 28.42
C PHE A 77 -8.78 -11.15 27.02
N TYR A 78 -9.61 -12.16 26.71
CA TYR A 78 -9.61 -12.78 25.38
C TYR A 78 -10.16 -11.85 24.29
N ILE A 79 -11.18 -11.02 24.58
CA ILE A 79 -11.66 -10.01 23.63
C ILE A 79 -10.56 -8.98 23.30
N ILE A 80 -9.77 -8.55 24.28
CA ILE A 80 -8.64 -7.64 24.06
C ILE A 80 -7.56 -8.32 23.22
N LEU A 81 -7.27 -9.61 23.44
CA LEU A 81 -6.35 -10.37 22.60
C LEU A 81 -6.83 -10.44 21.13
N LEU A 82 -8.13 -10.61 20.91
CA LEU A 82 -8.73 -10.54 19.56
C LEU A 82 -8.58 -9.14 18.95
N LEU A 83 -8.75 -8.09 19.75
CA LEU A 83 -8.50 -6.71 19.29
C LEU A 83 -7.02 -6.50 18.92
N CYS A 84 -6.07 -7.01 19.71
CA CYS A 84 -4.64 -6.97 19.41
C CYS A 84 -4.32 -7.71 18.09
N LEU A 85 -4.89 -8.91 17.89
CA LEU A 85 -4.76 -9.68 16.65
C LEU A 85 -5.35 -8.94 15.44
N SER A 86 -6.50 -8.29 15.64
CA SER A 86 -7.13 -7.47 14.61
C SER A 86 -6.20 -6.32 14.20
N GLN A 87 -5.58 -5.65 15.18
CA GLN A 87 -4.62 -4.57 14.92
C GLN A 87 -3.34 -5.06 14.24
N GLN A 88 -2.81 -6.24 14.60
CA GLN A 88 -1.69 -6.85 13.88
C GLN A 88 -2.02 -7.12 12.41
N SER A 89 -3.29 -7.41 12.12
CA SER A 89 -3.85 -7.54 10.77
C SER A 89 -4.23 -6.19 10.13
N GLN A 90 -3.76 -5.07 10.71
CA GLN A 90 -3.94 -3.69 10.24
C GLN A 90 -5.38 -3.16 10.34
N HIS A 91 -6.27 -3.81 11.09
CA HIS A 91 -7.62 -3.29 11.37
C HIS A 91 -7.56 -2.18 12.43
N SER A 92 -8.41 -1.15 12.31
CA SER A 92 -8.49 -0.11 13.34
C SER A 92 -9.34 -0.53 14.55
N CYS A 93 -10.19 -1.55 14.36
CA CYS A 93 -11.06 -2.12 15.38
C CYS A 93 -11.26 -3.62 15.25
N LEU A 94 -11.91 -4.19 16.26
CA LEU A 94 -12.52 -5.51 16.21
C LEU A 94 -14.04 -5.36 15.93
N THR A 95 -14.52 -5.91 14.82
CA THR A 95 -15.96 -5.97 14.52
C THR A 95 -16.56 -7.16 15.26
N LEU A 96 -17.35 -6.92 16.31
CA LEU A 96 -17.81 -8.01 17.19
C LEU A 96 -18.79 -8.98 16.50
N ASN A 97 -19.56 -8.49 15.52
CA ASN A 97 -20.49 -9.32 14.73
C ASN A 97 -19.78 -10.28 13.76
N GLU A 98 -18.53 -10.01 13.40
CA GLU A 98 -17.75 -10.83 12.47
C GLU A 98 -16.92 -11.90 13.19
N VAL A 99 -16.89 -11.87 14.52
CA VAL A 99 -16.16 -12.85 15.33
C VAL A 99 -16.97 -14.15 15.40
N ASP A 100 -16.32 -15.23 14.98
CA ASP A 100 -16.80 -16.58 15.29
C ASP A 100 -16.44 -16.93 16.74
N TRP A 101 -17.38 -16.70 17.66
CA TRP A 101 -17.19 -16.94 19.09
C TRP A 101 -16.95 -18.42 19.43
N SER A 102 -17.24 -19.37 18.53
CA SER A 102 -16.95 -20.79 18.71
C SER A 102 -15.50 -21.15 18.35
N ASN A 103 -14.83 -20.33 17.54
CA ASN A 103 -13.42 -20.49 17.18
C ASN A 103 -12.77 -19.13 16.88
N PRO A 104 -12.65 -18.25 17.90
CA PRO A 104 -12.32 -16.83 17.68
C PRO A 104 -10.88 -16.62 17.19
N PHE A 105 -9.99 -17.60 17.43
CA PHE A 105 -8.59 -17.58 16.99
C PHE A 105 -8.36 -18.32 15.66
N ASN A 106 -9.43 -18.78 15.00
CA ASN A 106 -9.42 -19.49 13.71
C ASN A 106 -8.38 -20.63 13.70
N LEU A 107 -8.50 -21.52 14.68
CA LEU A 107 -7.69 -22.73 14.81
C LEU A 107 -8.29 -23.81 13.90
N ARG A 108 -7.51 -24.33 12.95
CA ARG A 108 -7.97 -25.35 12.01
C ARG A 108 -7.77 -26.75 12.59
N ASN A 109 -8.72 -27.66 12.34
CA ASN A 109 -8.60 -29.07 12.75
C ASN A 109 -7.33 -29.75 12.20
N SER A 110 -6.87 -29.36 11.01
CA SER A 110 -5.60 -29.84 10.43
C SER A 110 -4.36 -29.45 11.23
N ASN A 111 -4.45 -28.44 12.12
CA ASN A 111 -3.35 -28.07 13.02
C ASN A 111 -3.19 -29.07 14.18
N PHE A 112 -4.20 -29.89 14.43
CA PHE A 112 -4.26 -30.88 15.50
C PHE A 112 -4.00 -32.31 14.99
N ASN A 113 -4.00 -32.51 13.66
CA ASN A 113 -3.68 -33.78 13.00
C ASN A 113 -2.16 -34.03 12.92
N LYS A 114 -1.40 -33.70 13.96
CA LYS A 114 0.00 -34.12 14.06
C LYS A 114 0.04 -35.49 14.74
N LEU A 115 0.93 -36.35 14.25
CA LEU A 115 1.22 -37.64 14.89
C LEU A 115 1.84 -37.44 16.29
N ASP A 116 2.39 -36.26 16.60
CA ASP A 116 2.92 -35.83 17.91
C ASP A 116 2.80 -34.30 18.09
N GLY A 117 2.54 -33.84 19.33
CA GLY A 117 2.63 -32.42 19.71
C GLY A 117 1.48 -31.91 20.57
N ASN A 118 1.54 -30.61 20.90
CA ASN A 118 0.56 -29.96 21.78
C ASN A 118 -0.74 -29.63 21.03
N VAL A 119 -1.90 -29.87 21.67
CA VAL A 119 -3.24 -29.49 21.20
C VAL A 119 -3.87 -28.59 22.27
N PRO A 120 -4.61 -27.52 21.89
CA PRO A 120 -5.24 -26.65 22.87
C PRO A 120 -6.38 -27.39 23.58
N SER A 121 -6.56 -27.10 24.86
CA SER A 121 -7.63 -27.68 25.68
C SER A 121 -9.04 -27.27 25.25
N THR A 122 -9.17 -26.15 24.55
CA THR A 122 -10.43 -25.69 23.96
C THR A 122 -10.13 -24.87 22.70
N LEU A 123 -11.09 -24.81 21.78
CA LEU A 123 -11.05 -23.94 20.60
C LEU A 123 -11.53 -22.52 20.91
N SER A 124 -12.34 -22.36 21.97
CA SER A 124 -12.87 -21.08 22.41
C SER A 124 -12.74 -20.91 23.92
N PRO A 125 -12.31 -19.74 24.40
CA PRO A 125 -12.34 -19.41 25.83
C PRO A 125 -13.74 -18.97 26.29
N PHE A 126 -14.71 -18.83 25.39
CA PHE A 126 -16.07 -18.37 25.68
C PHE A 126 -17.04 -19.54 25.83
N SER A 127 -18.14 -19.34 26.56
CA SER A 127 -19.22 -20.33 26.67
C SER A 127 -19.94 -20.55 25.33
N ASP A 128 -20.59 -21.70 25.17
CA ASP A 128 -21.26 -22.07 23.91
C ASP A 128 -22.43 -21.13 23.53
N ASP A 129 -23.03 -20.46 24.50
CA ASP A 129 -24.09 -19.47 24.32
C ASP A 129 -23.56 -18.03 24.13
N PHE A 130 -22.24 -17.85 24.23
CA PHE A 130 -21.61 -16.54 24.08
C PHE A 130 -21.77 -16.04 22.64
N ASN A 131 -22.34 -14.85 22.52
CA ASN A 131 -22.62 -14.22 21.24
C ASN A 131 -22.34 -12.72 21.33
N VAL A 132 -22.54 -12.02 20.21
CA VAL A 132 -22.25 -10.59 20.16
C VAL A 132 -23.07 -9.75 21.15
N HIS A 133 -24.31 -10.12 21.44
CA HIS A 133 -25.13 -9.39 22.43
C HIS A 133 -24.58 -9.57 23.85
N THR A 134 -24.13 -10.78 24.19
CA THR A 134 -23.44 -11.05 25.46
C THR A 134 -22.15 -10.25 25.56
N ALA A 135 -21.33 -10.26 24.50
CA ALA A 135 -20.09 -9.49 24.43
C ALA A 135 -20.33 -7.98 24.59
N LEU A 136 -21.33 -7.43 23.90
CA LEU A 136 -21.68 -6.01 23.99
C LEU A 136 -22.16 -5.63 25.39
N SER A 137 -23.04 -6.43 25.98
CA SER A 137 -23.58 -6.18 27.33
C SER A 137 -22.46 -6.18 28.37
N TYR A 138 -21.55 -7.14 28.28
CA TYR A 138 -20.38 -7.24 29.15
C TYR A 138 -19.38 -6.10 28.93
N LEU A 139 -19.07 -5.75 27.68
CA LEU A 139 -18.18 -4.64 27.37
C LEU A 139 -18.76 -3.29 27.83
N GLN A 140 -20.07 -3.09 27.76
CA GLN A 140 -20.71 -1.84 28.19
C GLN A 140 -20.66 -1.62 29.70
N SER A 141 -20.69 -2.69 30.50
CA SER A 141 -20.61 -2.60 31.96
C SER A 141 -19.18 -2.49 32.49
N HIS A 142 -18.18 -2.86 31.69
CA HIS A 142 -16.80 -2.96 32.15
C HIS A 142 -16.11 -1.59 32.40
N GLU A 143 -15.31 -1.49 33.47
CA GLU A 143 -14.65 -0.24 33.88
C GLU A 143 -13.65 0.31 32.85
N SER A 144 -12.95 -0.55 32.11
CA SER A 144 -11.99 -0.17 31.08
C SER A 144 -12.62 0.31 29.75
N VAL A 145 -13.94 0.23 29.59
CA VAL A 145 -14.67 0.58 28.36
C VAL A 145 -15.55 1.82 28.55
N GLY A 146 -15.45 2.78 27.63
CA GLY A 146 -16.33 3.96 27.59
C GLY A 146 -15.61 5.25 27.18
N ALA A 147 -16.31 6.37 27.34
CA ALA A 147 -15.75 7.68 27.01
C ALA A 147 -14.53 7.99 27.89
N ASN A 148 -13.44 8.45 27.27
CA ASN A 148 -12.14 8.74 27.93
C ASN A 148 -11.45 7.56 28.62
N LYS A 149 -11.89 6.33 28.37
CA LYS A 149 -11.24 5.11 28.87
C LYS A 149 -10.34 4.49 27.80
N PRO A 150 -9.46 3.53 28.14
CA PRO A 150 -8.53 2.91 27.18
C PRO A 150 -9.20 2.17 26.02
N LEU A 151 -10.40 1.63 26.25
CA LEU A 151 -11.20 0.95 25.24
C LEU A 151 -12.48 1.74 24.93
N GLN A 152 -12.86 1.76 23.66
CA GLN A 152 -14.08 2.42 23.20
C GLN A 152 -14.93 1.48 22.36
N LEU A 153 -16.24 1.57 22.56
CA LEU A 153 -17.23 0.84 21.77
C LEU A 153 -17.95 1.84 20.86
N PHE A 154 -18.01 1.54 19.57
CA PHE A 154 -18.76 2.35 18.60
C PHE A 154 -19.39 1.44 17.55
N ASN A 155 -20.72 1.48 17.42
CA ASN A 155 -21.47 0.71 16.43
C ASN A 155 -21.02 -0.76 16.34
N GLU A 156 -21.08 -1.48 17.47
CA GLU A 156 -20.72 -2.90 17.60
C GLU A 156 -19.25 -3.23 17.27
N ARG A 157 -18.38 -2.22 17.28
CA ARG A 157 -16.94 -2.36 17.10
C ARG A 157 -16.20 -1.92 18.34
N LEU A 158 -15.22 -2.72 18.77
CA LEU A 158 -14.33 -2.42 19.88
C LEU A 158 -13.01 -1.83 19.37
N TYR A 159 -12.52 -0.79 20.04
CA TYR A 159 -11.32 -0.06 19.67
C TYR A 159 -10.40 0.15 20.86
N PHE A 160 -9.10 0.28 20.57
CA PHE A 160 -8.24 1.10 21.40
C PHE A 160 -8.62 2.57 21.24
N ALA A 161 -8.80 3.29 22.34
CA ALA A 161 -9.29 4.66 22.35
C ALA A 161 -8.50 5.63 21.46
N ARG A 162 -7.19 5.40 21.31
CA ARG A 162 -6.34 6.14 20.38
C ARG A 162 -6.81 6.02 18.92
N LEU A 163 -7.14 4.81 18.45
CA LEU A 163 -7.58 4.59 17.07
C LEU A 163 -9.01 5.10 16.86
N ALA A 164 -9.89 4.89 17.83
CA ALA A 164 -11.23 5.49 17.80
C ALA A 164 -11.17 7.02 17.75
N GLY A 165 -10.29 7.64 18.54
CA GLY A 165 -10.05 9.08 18.54
C GLY A 165 -9.53 9.59 17.19
N TYR A 166 -8.66 8.84 16.51
CA TYR A 166 -8.22 9.19 15.15
C TYR A 166 -9.36 9.09 14.13
N GLU A 167 -10.18 8.04 14.16
CA GLU A 167 -11.35 7.94 13.26
C GLU A 167 -12.36 9.06 13.51
N GLN A 168 -12.64 9.37 14.77
CA GLN A 168 -13.54 10.45 15.14
C GLN A 168 -13.03 11.81 14.67
N THR A 169 -11.76 12.13 15.00
CA THR A 169 -11.14 13.40 14.59
C THR A 169 -11.13 13.57 13.08
N LEU A 170 -10.83 12.49 12.36
CA LEU A 170 -10.88 12.45 10.90
C LEU A 170 -12.29 12.72 10.38
N ALA A 171 -13.29 11.98 10.86
CA ALA A 171 -14.68 12.14 10.42
C ALA A 171 -15.21 13.56 10.67
N ASP A 172 -15.05 14.06 11.90
CA ASP A 172 -15.56 15.38 12.32
C ASP A 172 -14.95 16.51 11.47
N ARG A 173 -13.64 16.44 11.21
CA ARG A 173 -12.95 17.46 10.41
C ARG A 173 -13.31 17.38 8.93
N LEU A 174 -13.42 16.18 8.36
CA LEU A 174 -13.83 16.02 6.96
C LEU A 174 -15.24 16.55 6.71
N LEU A 175 -16.19 16.29 7.63
CA LEU A 175 -17.55 16.84 7.57
C LEU A 175 -17.55 18.36 7.69
N SER A 176 -16.81 18.91 8.66
CA SER A 176 -16.67 20.36 8.80
C SER A 176 -16.10 21.03 7.53
N MET A 177 -15.15 20.38 6.86
CA MET A 177 -14.57 20.87 5.60
C MET A 177 -15.54 20.74 4.42
N SER A 178 -16.35 19.69 4.35
CA SER A 178 -17.28 19.45 3.23
C SER A 178 -18.49 20.39 3.26
N GLU A 179 -18.94 20.78 4.45
CA GLU A 179 -20.07 21.69 4.68
C GLU A 179 -19.68 23.17 4.56
N ARG A 180 -18.37 23.47 4.60
CA ARG A 180 -17.87 24.84 4.48
C ARG A 180 -18.23 25.45 3.12
N LYS A 181 -18.94 26.57 3.16
CA LYS A 181 -19.24 27.37 1.97
C LYS A 181 -17.99 28.12 1.51
N LEU A 182 -17.67 27.98 0.23
CA LEU A 182 -16.61 28.73 -0.44
C LEU A 182 -17.24 29.82 -1.29
N ASN A 183 -16.74 31.05 -1.17
CA ASN A 183 -17.22 32.16 -1.99
C ASN A 183 -16.46 32.14 -3.33
N ILE A 184 -17.08 31.59 -4.36
CA ILE A 184 -16.50 31.44 -5.69
C ILE A 184 -17.50 31.96 -6.71
N ASN A 185 -17.00 32.69 -7.70
CA ASN A 185 -17.83 33.09 -8.84
C ASN A 185 -18.03 31.88 -9.77
N ASN A 186 -19.24 31.32 -9.77
CA ASN A 186 -19.60 30.15 -10.55
C ASN A 186 -19.55 30.39 -12.07
N GLU A 187 -19.81 31.62 -12.53
CA GLU A 187 -19.74 31.96 -13.96
C GLU A 187 -18.28 31.90 -14.45
N VAL A 188 -17.36 32.52 -13.70
CA VAL A 188 -15.93 32.47 -13.99
C VAL A 188 -15.40 31.04 -13.89
N LEU A 189 -15.85 30.26 -12.90
CA LEU A 189 -15.47 28.85 -12.78
C LEU A 189 -15.93 28.04 -14.01
N ALA A 190 -17.17 28.21 -14.47
CA ALA A 190 -17.69 27.52 -15.64
C ALA A 190 -16.89 27.88 -16.91
N GLU A 191 -16.54 29.16 -17.10
CA GLU A 191 -15.70 29.62 -18.21
C GLU A 191 -14.30 28.99 -18.18
N LEU A 192 -13.65 28.97 -17.02
CA LEU A 192 -12.35 28.34 -16.83
C LEU A 192 -12.42 26.83 -17.08
N LEU A 193 -13.46 26.15 -16.59
CA LEU A 193 -13.67 24.73 -16.84
C LEU A 193 -13.83 24.44 -18.33
N ASN A 194 -14.59 25.25 -19.07
CA ASN A 194 -14.74 25.12 -20.52
C ASN A 194 -13.42 25.38 -21.27
N THR A 195 -12.60 26.30 -20.76
CA THR A 195 -11.29 26.63 -21.35
C THR A 195 -10.28 25.50 -21.18
N TYR A 196 -10.19 24.92 -19.98
CA TYR A 196 -9.22 23.83 -19.69
C TYR A 196 -9.70 22.44 -20.09
N PHE A 197 -11.01 22.26 -20.30
CA PHE A 197 -11.65 21.03 -20.74
C PHE A 197 -12.56 21.33 -21.94
N PRO A 198 -11.96 21.53 -23.14
CA PRO A 198 -12.72 21.74 -24.36
C PRO A 198 -13.60 20.52 -24.65
N ALA A 199 -14.75 20.74 -25.27
CA ALA A 199 -15.68 19.68 -25.60
C ALA A 199 -15.04 18.68 -26.58
N ASP A 200 -15.03 17.41 -26.19
CA ASP A 200 -14.61 16.29 -27.02
C ASP A 200 -15.83 15.40 -27.30
N SER A 201 -16.21 15.29 -28.58
CA SER A 201 -17.34 14.46 -29.01
C SER A 201 -17.15 12.96 -28.74
N ALA A 202 -15.90 12.51 -28.54
CA ALA A 202 -15.60 11.11 -28.22
C ALA A 202 -15.86 10.77 -26.75
N ILE A 203 -16.00 11.77 -25.87
CA ILE A 203 -16.16 11.58 -24.43
C ILE A 203 -17.58 12.00 -24.02
N GLU A 204 -18.41 11.03 -23.64
CA GLU A 204 -19.78 11.28 -23.20
C GLU A 204 -19.81 12.21 -21.97
N THR A 205 -19.00 11.89 -20.96
CA THR A 205 -18.86 12.64 -19.71
C THR A 205 -17.40 12.80 -19.32
N ASP A 206 -16.92 14.04 -19.30
CA ASP A 206 -15.56 14.36 -18.83
C ASP A 206 -15.50 14.37 -17.30
N TRP A 207 -15.16 13.20 -16.74
CA TRP A 207 -14.98 13.04 -15.30
C TRP A 207 -13.81 13.86 -14.72
N GLN A 208 -12.83 14.27 -15.53
CA GLN A 208 -11.75 15.15 -15.06
C GLN A 208 -12.28 16.58 -14.87
N LYS A 209 -13.15 17.05 -15.77
CA LYS A 209 -13.85 18.34 -15.62
C LYS A 209 -14.74 18.34 -14.38
N VAL A 210 -15.52 17.29 -14.16
CA VAL A 210 -16.35 17.11 -12.96
C VAL A 210 -15.49 17.11 -11.69
N ALA A 211 -14.36 16.40 -11.70
CA ALA A 211 -13.44 16.37 -10.56
C ALA A 211 -12.89 17.76 -10.20
N CYS A 212 -12.50 18.56 -11.21
CA CYS A 212 -12.09 19.94 -11.00
C CYS A 212 -13.21 20.81 -10.43
N ALA A 213 -14.45 20.66 -10.90
CA ALA A 213 -15.59 21.41 -10.37
C ALA A 213 -15.88 21.05 -8.90
N ILE A 214 -15.85 19.77 -8.53
CA ILE A 214 -16.03 19.32 -7.14
C ILE A 214 -14.93 19.88 -6.23
N ALA A 215 -13.67 19.74 -6.63
CA ALA A 215 -12.52 20.23 -5.85
C ALA A 215 -12.44 21.77 -5.80
N ALA A 216 -12.98 22.46 -6.81
CA ALA A 216 -13.11 23.90 -6.80
C ALA A 216 -14.20 24.36 -5.82
N THR A 217 -15.32 23.65 -5.71
CA THR A 217 -16.51 24.10 -4.95
C THR A 217 -16.59 23.60 -3.51
N LYS A 218 -15.77 22.61 -3.10
CA LYS A 218 -15.76 22.07 -1.73
C LYS A 218 -14.49 22.33 -0.95
N GLY A 219 -14.63 22.43 0.37
CA GLY A 219 -13.49 22.49 1.29
C GLY A 219 -12.75 21.15 1.41
N PHE A 220 -13.42 20.04 1.15
CA PHE A 220 -12.84 18.69 1.06
C PHE A 220 -13.28 18.00 -0.22
N SER A 221 -12.36 17.33 -0.90
CA SER A 221 -12.68 16.48 -2.05
C SER A 221 -11.74 15.30 -2.19
N VAL A 222 -12.26 14.20 -2.73
CA VAL A 222 -11.47 13.02 -3.13
C VAL A 222 -11.55 12.88 -4.64
N ILE A 223 -10.42 12.72 -5.30
CA ILE A 223 -10.32 12.40 -6.73
C ILE A 223 -9.70 11.01 -6.82
N THR A 224 -10.55 10.01 -7.04
CA THR A 224 -10.14 8.62 -7.16
C THR A 224 -10.18 8.16 -8.61
N GLY A 225 -9.29 7.25 -8.98
CA GLY A 225 -9.27 6.65 -10.31
C GLY A 225 -8.11 5.69 -10.47
N GLY A 226 -8.27 4.71 -11.36
CA GLY A 226 -7.22 3.75 -11.68
C GLY A 226 -5.96 4.40 -12.27
N PRO A 227 -4.89 3.65 -12.49
CA PRO A 227 -3.67 4.16 -13.13
C PRO A 227 -3.97 4.58 -14.57
N GLY A 228 -3.34 5.65 -15.04
CA GLY A 228 -3.59 6.16 -16.39
C GLY A 228 -4.87 6.99 -16.58
N THR A 229 -5.71 7.16 -15.56
CA THR A 229 -6.93 8.01 -15.64
C THR A 229 -6.68 9.52 -15.73
N GLY A 230 -5.40 9.92 -15.74
CA GLY A 230 -4.99 11.32 -15.87
C GLY A 230 -5.13 12.14 -14.60
N LYS A 231 -5.15 11.52 -13.40
CA LYS A 231 -5.18 12.21 -12.09
C LYS A 231 -4.25 13.43 -12.02
N THR A 232 -2.98 13.28 -12.41
CA THR A 232 -2.01 14.37 -12.35
C THR A 232 -2.30 15.49 -13.34
N THR A 233 -2.82 15.16 -14.54
CA THR A 233 -3.29 16.16 -15.51
C THR A 233 -4.49 16.93 -14.96
N THR A 234 -5.46 16.23 -14.36
CA THR A 234 -6.61 16.83 -13.68
C THR A 234 -6.16 17.80 -12.59
N VAL A 235 -5.20 17.39 -11.75
CA VAL A 235 -4.64 18.24 -10.68
C VAL A 235 -3.94 19.47 -11.24
N THR A 236 -3.16 19.31 -12.32
CA THR A 236 -2.48 20.46 -12.93
C THR A 236 -3.48 21.49 -13.46
N LYS A 237 -4.55 21.04 -14.11
CA LYS A 237 -5.65 21.91 -14.55
C LYS A 237 -6.38 22.54 -13.35
N LEU A 238 -6.65 21.76 -12.29
CA LEU A 238 -7.24 22.27 -11.05
C LEU A 238 -6.37 23.38 -10.42
N LEU A 239 -5.05 23.20 -10.35
CA LEU A 239 -4.13 24.22 -9.84
C LEU A 239 -4.22 25.52 -10.65
N ALA A 240 -4.29 25.40 -11.99
CA ALA A 240 -4.46 26.56 -12.86
C ALA A 240 -5.81 27.26 -12.64
N ILE A 241 -6.90 26.50 -12.49
CA ILE A 241 -8.24 27.03 -12.18
C ILE A 241 -8.24 27.76 -10.84
N LEU A 242 -7.71 27.14 -9.78
CA LEU A 242 -7.68 27.73 -8.45
C LEU A 242 -6.86 29.02 -8.41
N GLN A 243 -5.67 29.04 -9.03
CA GLN A 243 -4.89 30.28 -9.09
C GLN A 243 -5.55 31.35 -9.96
N SER A 244 -6.29 30.96 -11.00
CA SER A 244 -7.06 31.92 -11.82
C SER A 244 -8.22 32.55 -11.06
N LEU A 245 -8.95 31.75 -10.27
CA LEU A 245 -10.06 32.23 -9.44
C LEU A 245 -9.62 33.20 -8.33
N TYR A 246 -8.41 33.00 -7.81
CA TYR A 246 -7.85 33.78 -6.69
C TYR A 246 -6.71 34.70 -7.15
N LYS A 247 -6.74 35.16 -8.41
CA LYS A 247 -5.66 35.97 -9.01
C LYS A 247 -5.31 37.24 -8.21
N THR A 248 -6.28 37.84 -7.51
CA THR A 248 -6.07 39.03 -6.66
C THR A 248 -5.37 38.73 -5.34
N ALA A 249 -5.51 37.50 -4.82
CA ALA A 249 -4.89 37.03 -3.60
C ALA A 249 -4.50 35.54 -3.77
N PRO A 250 -3.36 35.25 -4.44
CA PRO A 250 -2.99 33.90 -4.82
C PRO A 250 -2.93 32.94 -3.63
N LEU A 251 -3.39 31.71 -3.85
CA LEU A 251 -3.47 30.70 -2.80
C LEU A 251 -2.09 30.11 -2.50
N SER A 252 -1.80 29.91 -1.22
CA SER A 252 -0.66 29.11 -0.76
C SER A 252 -1.00 27.62 -0.89
N ILE A 253 -0.60 27.03 -2.01
CA ILE A 253 -0.86 25.62 -2.31
C ILE A 253 0.36 24.76 -1.94
N LYS A 254 0.14 23.66 -1.22
CA LYS A 254 1.15 22.64 -0.92
C LYS A 254 0.77 21.31 -1.55
N LEU A 255 1.75 20.70 -2.21
CA LEU A 255 1.65 19.38 -2.81
C LEU A 255 2.42 18.39 -1.95
N VAL A 256 1.79 17.28 -1.58
CA VAL A 256 2.45 16.25 -0.78
C VAL A 256 2.14 14.84 -1.25
N ALA A 257 3.02 13.92 -0.88
CA ALA A 257 2.82 12.48 -1.05
C ALA A 257 3.34 11.73 0.19
N PRO A 258 2.95 10.47 0.43
CA PRO A 258 3.40 9.71 1.60
C PRO A 258 4.89 9.35 1.54
N THR A 259 5.45 9.14 0.34
CA THR A 259 6.86 8.72 0.14
C THR A 259 7.64 9.76 -0.65
N GLY A 260 8.98 9.76 -0.49
CA GLY A 260 9.87 10.68 -1.21
C GLY A 260 9.80 10.50 -2.72
N LYS A 261 9.74 9.24 -3.17
CA LYS A 261 9.60 8.87 -4.59
C LYS A 261 8.29 9.35 -5.21
N ALA A 262 7.16 9.18 -4.51
CA ALA A 262 5.88 9.70 -4.98
C ALA A 262 5.87 11.23 -5.03
N ALA A 263 6.52 11.91 -4.07
CA ALA A 263 6.64 13.36 -4.09
C ALA A 263 7.51 13.86 -5.25
N ALA A 264 8.61 13.18 -5.57
CA ALA A 264 9.43 13.50 -6.74
C ALA A 264 8.61 13.40 -8.03
N ARG A 265 7.91 12.28 -8.22
CA ARG A 265 7.03 12.03 -9.38
C ARG A 265 5.91 13.02 -9.55
N LEU A 266 5.26 13.38 -8.45
CA LEU A 266 4.21 14.40 -8.45
C LEU A 266 4.77 15.74 -8.93
N SER A 267 5.98 16.11 -8.48
CA SER A 267 6.65 17.36 -8.90
C SER A 267 6.94 17.35 -10.40
N GLU A 268 7.52 16.27 -10.91
CA GLU A 268 7.86 16.13 -12.33
C GLU A 268 6.60 16.10 -13.21
N SER A 269 5.61 15.30 -12.84
CA SER A 269 4.38 15.15 -13.60
C SER A 269 3.60 16.46 -13.72
N ILE A 270 3.59 17.26 -12.64
CA ILE A 270 3.00 18.61 -12.66
C ILE A 270 3.82 19.54 -13.55
N LEU A 271 5.15 19.50 -13.50
CA LEU A 271 6.02 20.32 -14.34
C LEU A 271 5.85 19.97 -15.83
N GLY A 272 5.82 18.67 -16.16
CA GLY A 272 5.57 18.17 -17.51
C GLY A 272 4.18 18.55 -18.03
N ALA A 273 3.13 18.39 -17.21
CA ALA A 273 1.77 18.79 -17.57
C ALA A 273 1.66 20.32 -17.74
N LYS A 274 2.28 21.10 -16.85
CA LYS A 274 2.34 22.56 -16.91
C LYS A 274 3.03 23.07 -18.18
N ASN A 275 4.06 22.36 -18.66
CA ASN A 275 4.76 22.72 -19.89
C ASN A 275 3.95 22.36 -21.15
N LYS A 276 3.15 21.29 -21.10
CA LYS A 276 2.25 20.89 -22.20
C LYS A 276 1.02 21.79 -22.34
N LEU A 277 0.54 22.36 -21.23
CA LEU A 277 -0.62 23.24 -21.22
C LEU A 277 -0.24 24.66 -21.69
N THR A 278 -0.42 24.93 -22.98
CA THR A 278 -0.20 26.25 -23.59
C THR A 278 -1.32 27.25 -23.26
N THR A 279 -2.46 26.78 -22.77
CA THR A 279 -3.63 27.60 -22.40
C THR A 279 -3.50 28.31 -21.05
N ILE A 280 -2.49 27.99 -20.23
CA ILE A 280 -2.29 28.65 -18.94
C ILE A 280 -1.62 30.02 -19.16
N PRO A 281 -2.23 31.14 -18.74
CA PRO A 281 -1.60 32.46 -18.78
C PRO A 281 -0.27 32.50 -18.02
N ASP A 282 0.72 33.23 -18.51
CA ASP A 282 2.08 33.22 -17.94
C ASP A 282 2.13 33.69 -16.48
N ASP A 283 1.29 34.66 -16.10
CA ASP A 283 1.15 35.13 -14.73
C ASP A 283 0.67 34.00 -13.80
N ILE A 284 -0.34 33.23 -14.21
CA ILE A 284 -0.85 32.06 -13.47
C ILE A 284 0.17 30.93 -13.46
N LYS A 285 0.88 30.73 -14.57
CA LYS A 285 1.90 29.68 -14.70
C LYS A 285 2.99 29.83 -13.63
N THR A 286 3.39 31.04 -13.28
CA THR A 286 4.38 31.26 -12.20
C THR A 286 3.87 30.88 -10.81
N LEU A 287 2.57 30.99 -10.56
CA LEU A 287 1.91 30.70 -9.28
C LEU A 287 1.67 29.21 -9.02
N ILE A 288 1.80 28.35 -10.04
CA ILE A 288 1.62 26.90 -9.89
C ILE A 288 2.84 26.30 -9.17
N PRO A 289 2.66 25.61 -8.03
CA PRO A 289 3.76 24.98 -7.30
C PRO A 289 4.53 23.97 -8.16
N GLN A 290 5.85 23.99 -8.07
CA GLN A 290 6.74 23.14 -8.88
C GLN A 290 7.34 21.97 -8.10
N SER A 291 7.20 21.98 -6.77
CA SER A 291 7.76 20.94 -5.90
C SER A 291 6.71 20.43 -4.92
N ALA A 292 6.69 19.10 -4.79
CA ALA A 292 6.00 18.40 -3.74
C ALA A 292 7.00 17.90 -2.70
N GLN A 293 6.49 17.56 -1.53
CA GLN A 293 7.29 17.02 -0.42
C GLN A 293 6.56 15.87 0.27
N THR A 294 7.23 15.18 1.18
CA THR A 294 6.55 14.14 1.97
C THR A 294 5.62 14.75 3.01
N ILE A 295 4.55 14.04 3.38
CA ILE A 295 3.67 14.45 4.49
C ILE A 295 4.48 14.64 5.78
N HIS A 296 5.41 13.74 6.06
CA HIS A 296 6.33 13.82 7.20
C HIS A 296 7.16 15.11 7.21
N ARG A 297 7.66 15.52 6.04
CA ARG A 297 8.44 16.77 5.90
C ARG A 297 7.56 18.00 6.08
N LEU A 298 6.34 17.98 5.54
CA LEU A 298 5.36 19.06 5.72
C LEU A 298 5.02 19.26 7.20
N LEU A 299 4.74 18.17 7.94
CA LEU A 299 4.39 18.24 9.36
C LEU A 299 5.58 18.54 10.27
N GLY A 300 6.80 18.28 9.82
CA GLY A 300 8.03 18.49 10.58
C GLY A 300 8.20 17.44 11.68
N VAL A 301 8.76 16.29 11.34
CA VAL A 301 9.05 15.19 12.28
C VAL A 301 9.93 15.68 13.43
N LYS A 302 9.55 15.37 14.68
CA LYS A 302 10.42 15.53 15.84
C LYS A 302 11.18 14.21 16.11
N PRO A 303 12.53 14.19 16.01
CA PRO A 303 13.32 12.97 16.20
C PRO A 303 12.96 12.23 17.50
N PHE A 304 12.97 10.90 17.45
CA PHE A 304 12.69 10.01 18.59
C PHE A 304 11.30 10.17 19.23
N THR A 305 10.35 10.84 18.57
CA THR A 305 8.97 10.96 19.04
C THR A 305 7.97 10.64 17.94
N ASN A 306 6.73 10.35 18.33
CA ASN A 306 5.61 10.21 17.41
C ASN A 306 4.88 11.55 17.14
N LYS A 307 5.52 12.68 17.50
CA LYS A 307 4.94 14.02 17.43
C LYS A 307 5.50 14.80 16.24
N PHE A 308 4.71 15.78 15.80
CA PHE A 308 5.06 16.69 14.72
C PHE A 308 5.18 18.13 15.23
N ARG A 309 5.94 18.95 14.50
CA ARG A 309 6.05 20.39 14.73
C ARG A 309 4.71 21.08 14.47
N HIS A 310 4.06 20.74 13.36
CA HIS A 310 2.74 21.23 13.03
C HIS A 310 1.67 20.28 13.59
N ASN A 311 0.66 20.86 14.23
CA ASN A 311 -0.41 20.18 14.93
C ASN A 311 -1.55 21.19 15.18
N LYS A 312 -2.57 20.80 15.94
CA LYS A 312 -3.72 21.67 16.27
C LYS A 312 -3.35 23.03 16.87
N SER A 313 -2.30 23.13 17.70
CA SER A 313 -1.86 24.39 18.32
C SER A 313 -0.86 25.18 17.47
N ASN A 314 -0.23 24.53 16.49
CA ASN A 314 0.65 25.17 15.51
C ASN A 314 0.26 24.71 14.09
N PRO A 315 -0.81 25.28 13.50
CA PRO A 315 -1.31 24.86 12.20
C PRO A 315 -0.30 25.07 11.06
N LEU A 316 -0.57 24.44 9.93
CA LEU A 316 0.16 24.64 8.68
C LEU A 316 -0.18 26.00 8.05
N HIS A 317 0.79 26.60 7.36
CA HIS A 317 0.62 27.86 6.63
C HIS A 317 0.30 27.58 5.15
N LEU A 318 -0.94 27.21 4.87
CA LEU A 318 -1.43 26.90 3.53
C LEU A 318 -2.93 27.13 3.42
N ASP A 319 -3.40 27.41 2.19
CA ASP A 319 -4.81 27.53 1.85
C ASP A 319 -5.34 26.26 1.20
N VAL A 320 -4.49 25.53 0.45
CA VAL A 320 -4.85 24.29 -0.23
C VAL A 320 -3.76 23.24 -0.03
N LEU A 321 -4.16 22.06 0.45
CA LEU A 321 -3.31 20.87 0.52
C LEU A 321 -3.81 19.83 -0.47
N ILE A 322 -2.90 19.38 -1.34
CA ILE A 322 -3.16 18.27 -2.27
C ILE A 322 -2.26 17.10 -1.88
N ILE A 323 -2.87 15.94 -1.63
CA ILE A 323 -2.18 14.71 -1.27
C ILE A 323 -2.29 13.72 -2.43
N ASP A 324 -1.17 13.35 -3.03
CA ASP A 324 -1.11 12.26 -4.01
C ASP A 324 -0.74 10.92 -3.35
N GLU A 325 -1.12 9.83 -4.00
CA GLU A 325 -1.01 8.46 -3.48
C GLU A 325 -1.63 8.30 -2.08
N ALA A 326 -2.79 8.93 -1.85
CA ALA A 326 -3.50 8.93 -0.57
C ALA A 326 -3.92 7.53 -0.10
N SER A 327 -4.00 6.54 -0.99
CA SER A 327 -4.22 5.13 -0.66
C SER A 327 -3.13 4.54 0.25
N MET A 328 -1.91 5.09 0.20
CA MET A 328 -0.79 4.66 1.04
C MET A 328 -0.76 5.33 2.42
N VAL A 329 -1.64 6.31 2.70
CA VAL A 329 -1.65 7.05 3.96
C VAL A 329 -2.47 6.28 5.01
N ASP A 330 -1.86 5.98 6.15
CA ASP A 330 -2.54 5.33 7.27
C ASP A 330 -3.43 6.29 8.09
N LEU A 331 -4.28 5.71 8.95
CA LEU A 331 -5.22 6.46 9.78
C LEU A 331 -4.54 7.46 10.73
N SER A 332 -3.44 7.05 11.36
CA SER A 332 -2.73 7.87 12.35
C SER A 332 -2.10 9.11 11.71
N LEU A 333 -1.42 8.93 10.57
CA LEU A 333 -0.81 10.01 9.81
C LEU A 333 -1.87 10.96 9.23
N MET A 334 -2.97 10.42 8.69
CA MET A 334 -4.07 11.24 8.17
C MET A 334 -4.74 12.07 9.26
N ALA A 335 -5.03 11.48 10.42
CA ALA A 335 -5.64 12.20 11.55
C ALA A 335 -4.74 13.35 12.02
N LYS A 336 -3.45 13.09 12.24
CA LYS A 336 -2.47 14.12 12.65
C LYS A 336 -2.30 15.22 11.59
N LEU A 337 -2.37 14.86 10.31
CA LEU A 337 -2.28 15.82 9.22
C LEU A 337 -3.49 16.78 9.22
N ILE A 338 -4.70 16.24 9.36
CA ILE A 338 -5.93 17.04 9.35
C ILE A 338 -6.09 17.90 10.62
N GLU A 339 -5.57 17.43 11.75
CA GLU A 339 -5.44 18.27 12.96
C GLU A 339 -4.52 19.47 12.73
N ALA A 340 -3.46 19.31 11.93
CA ALA A 340 -2.52 20.37 11.60
C ALA A 340 -3.04 21.35 10.53
N LEU A 341 -4.15 21.05 9.85
CA LEU A 341 -4.72 21.95 8.84
C LEU A 341 -5.40 23.16 9.50
N PRO A 342 -5.18 24.39 8.98
CA PRO A 342 -5.92 25.55 9.45
C PRO A 342 -7.40 25.44 9.03
N ALA A 343 -8.31 26.08 9.77
CA ALA A 343 -9.76 25.94 9.54
C ALA A 343 -10.23 26.40 8.14
N HIS A 344 -9.48 27.30 7.50
CA HIS A 344 -9.79 27.79 6.15
C HIS A 344 -9.19 26.91 5.03
N ALA A 345 -8.33 25.93 5.36
CA ALA A 345 -7.66 25.13 4.35
C ALA A 345 -8.66 24.29 3.55
N ARG A 346 -8.29 24.03 2.29
CA ARG A 346 -8.93 23.07 1.42
C ARG A 346 -8.07 21.81 1.35
N LEU A 347 -8.69 20.63 1.33
CA LEU A 347 -8.01 19.35 1.20
C LEU A 347 -8.49 18.58 -0.03
N VAL A 348 -7.55 18.19 -0.88
CA VAL A 348 -7.79 17.34 -2.04
C VAL A 348 -6.98 16.06 -1.88
N LEU A 349 -7.66 14.91 -1.81
CA LEU A 349 -7.03 13.59 -1.78
C LEU A 349 -7.05 12.99 -3.18
N LEU A 350 -5.91 12.51 -3.65
CA LEU A 350 -5.76 11.80 -4.91
C LEU A 350 -5.27 10.39 -4.64
N GLY A 351 -5.84 9.42 -5.32
CA GLY A 351 -5.36 8.05 -5.20
C GLY A 351 -6.20 7.09 -6.01
N ASP A 352 -5.97 5.81 -5.74
CA ASP A 352 -6.69 4.71 -6.35
C ASP A 352 -7.29 3.86 -5.23
N LYS A 353 -8.61 3.70 -5.24
CA LYS A 353 -9.33 2.93 -4.22
C LYS A 353 -9.00 1.43 -4.28
N ASP A 354 -8.58 0.94 -5.45
CA ASP A 354 -8.39 -0.48 -5.74
C ASP A 354 -6.92 -0.91 -5.63
N GLN A 355 -6.00 0.03 -5.46
CA GLN A 355 -4.59 -0.26 -5.15
C GLN A 355 -4.40 -0.74 -3.72
N LEU A 356 -3.24 -1.32 -3.46
CA LEU A 356 -2.80 -1.70 -2.11
C LEU A 356 -2.93 -0.52 -1.13
N ALA A 357 -3.64 -0.78 -0.04
CA ALA A 357 -3.77 0.16 1.08
C ALA A 357 -2.42 0.37 1.80
N SER A 358 -2.38 1.37 2.69
CA SER A 358 -1.23 1.70 3.56
C SER A 358 -0.66 0.47 4.27
N VAL A 359 0.63 0.44 4.59
CA VAL A 359 1.22 -0.71 5.32
C VAL A 359 0.84 -0.71 6.80
N ASP A 360 0.40 0.42 7.35
CA ASP A 360 -0.02 0.56 8.74
C ASP A 360 -1.56 0.47 8.88
N THR A 361 -2.09 0.65 10.08
CA THR A 361 -3.50 0.44 10.42
C THR A 361 -4.48 1.34 9.65
N GLY A 362 -5.62 0.74 9.23
CA GLY A 362 -6.77 1.42 8.62
C GLY A 362 -6.64 1.62 7.10
N SER A 363 -7.74 1.91 6.41
CA SER A 363 -7.77 2.19 4.97
C SER A 363 -8.65 3.39 4.65
N VAL A 364 -8.19 4.59 4.99
CA VAL A 364 -8.97 5.83 4.86
C VAL A 364 -9.52 6.02 3.44
N MET A 365 -8.70 5.81 2.41
CA MET A 365 -9.13 5.99 1.03
C MET A 365 -10.24 4.99 0.62
N SER A 366 -10.13 3.73 1.05
CA SER A 366 -11.13 2.69 0.76
C SER A 366 -12.44 2.99 1.48
N ASP A 367 -12.38 3.43 2.74
CA ASP A 367 -13.56 3.77 3.53
C ASP A 367 -14.29 4.99 2.94
N LEU A 368 -13.55 5.99 2.46
CA LEU A 368 -14.12 7.16 1.80
C LEU A 368 -14.72 6.85 0.44
N CYS A 369 -14.14 5.92 -0.32
CA CYS A 369 -14.56 5.59 -1.68
C CYS A 369 -15.52 4.39 -1.76
N GLN A 370 -16.13 4.01 -0.64
CA GLN A 370 -17.03 2.86 -0.57
C GLN A 370 -18.26 3.08 -1.48
N GLY A 371 -18.65 2.04 -2.23
CA GLY A 371 -19.82 2.07 -3.11
C GLY A 371 -19.56 2.60 -4.53
N LEU A 372 -18.35 3.04 -4.84
CA LEU A 372 -18.00 3.43 -6.21
C LEU A 372 -17.76 2.21 -7.11
N THR A 373 -18.48 2.16 -8.23
CA THR A 373 -18.37 1.10 -9.25
C THR A 373 -17.99 1.71 -10.58
N LEU A 374 -17.00 1.12 -11.27
CA LEU A 374 -16.55 1.61 -12.57
C LEU A 374 -17.69 1.56 -13.60
N GLY A 375 -17.86 2.63 -14.38
CA GLY A 375 -18.96 2.77 -15.35
C GLY A 375 -20.28 3.24 -14.76
N GLN A 376 -20.37 3.42 -13.44
CA GLN A 376 -21.54 3.98 -12.78
C GLN A 376 -21.27 5.41 -12.30
N THR A 377 -22.24 6.30 -12.51
CA THR A 377 -22.20 7.65 -11.94
C THR A 377 -22.22 7.57 -10.42
N PRO A 378 -21.31 8.27 -9.70
CA PRO A 378 -21.36 8.32 -8.24
C PRO A 378 -22.69 8.88 -7.73
N SER A 379 -23.15 8.39 -6.58
CA SER A 379 -24.44 8.74 -5.97
C SER A 379 -24.46 10.14 -5.35
N TYR A 380 -24.41 11.17 -6.19
CA TYR A 380 -24.50 12.58 -5.79
C TYR A 380 -25.92 12.96 -5.37
N SER A 381 -26.03 13.96 -4.48
CA SER A 381 -27.29 14.60 -4.12
C SER A 381 -27.90 15.35 -5.31
N GLN A 382 -29.22 15.58 -5.28
CA GLN A 382 -29.91 16.32 -6.33
C GLN A 382 -29.35 17.75 -6.49
N ALA A 383 -29.07 18.43 -5.37
CA ALA A 383 -28.48 19.76 -5.37
C ALA A 383 -27.12 19.75 -6.07
N ARG A 384 -26.32 18.72 -5.82
CA ARG A 384 -25.00 18.56 -6.42
C ARG A 384 -25.05 18.24 -7.91
N CYS A 385 -25.94 17.35 -8.35
CA CYS A 385 -26.15 17.11 -9.78
C CYS A 385 -26.53 18.39 -10.52
N ASN A 386 -27.45 19.19 -9.97
CA ASN A 386 -27.84 20.47 -10.58
C ASN A 386 -26.67 21.45 -10.70
N GLU A 387 -25.88 21.59 -9.63
CA GLU A 387 -24.68 22.43 -9.62
C GLU A 387 -23.65 21.98 -10.67
N LEU A 388 -23.34 20.68 -10.72
CA LEU A 388 -22.37 20.14 -11.67
C LEU A 388 -22.86 20.23 -13.12
N ASN A 389 -24.14 20.02 -13.38
CA ASN A 389 -24.72 20.20 -14.72
C ASN A 389 -24.61 21.65 -15.18
N SER A 390 -24.84 22.61 -14.28
CA SER A 390 -24.65 24.03 -14.56
C SER A 390 -23.17 24.37 -14.87
N LEU A 391 -22.25 23.94 -14.02
CA LEU A 391 -20.82 24.26 -14.14
C LEU A 391 -20.10 23.53 -15.28
N CYS A 392 -20.43 22.26 -15.52
CA CYS A 392 -19.68 21.39 -16.43
C CYS A 392 -20.36 21.19 -17.79
N PHE A 393 -21.68 21.30 -17.85
CA PHE A 393 -22.48 20.84 -18.99
C PHE A 393 -23.48 21.89 -19.49
N ASN A 394 -23.27 23.18 -19.20
CA ASN A 394 -24.15 24.27 -19.66
C ASN A 394 -25.65 24.04 -19.32
N ASN A 395 -25.93 23.45 -18.17
CA ASN A 395 -27.26 23.04 -17.69
C ASN A 395 -27.89 21.83 -18.41
N GLU A 396 -27.16 21.11 -19.27
CA GLU A 396 -27.62 19.82 -19.78
C GLU A 396 -27.69 18.79 -18.64
N PRO A 397 -28.78 18.00 -18.52
CA PRO A 397 -28.99 17.06 -17.42
C PRO A 397 -28.19 15.75 -17.61
N LYS A 398 -26.86 15.84 -17.74
CA LYS A 398 -25.99 14.66 -17.89
C LYS A 398 -25.86 13.85 -16.59
N LEU A 399 -25.82 14.53 -15.45
CA LEU A 399 -25.78 13.90 -14.13
C LEU A 399 -27.18 13.92 -13.52
N VAL A 400 -27.72 12.74 -13.18
CA VAL A 400 -29.04 12.57 -12.56
C VAL A 400 -28.86 11.84 -11.23
N ALA A 401 -29.49 12.34 -10.18
CA ALA A 401 -29.45 11.69 -8.88
C ALA A 401 -30.25 10.38 -8.93
N GLN A 402 -29.61 9.26 -8.58
CA GLN A 402 -30.24 7.93 -8.60
C GLN A 402 -30.95 7.59 -7.28
N SER A 403 -30.41 8.05 -6.14
CA SER A 403 -30.99 7.91 -4.79
C SER A 403 -30.26 8.82 -3.78
N VAL A 404 -30.88 9.09 -2.63
CA VAL A 404 -30.20 9.81 -1.54
C VAL A 404 -29.15 8.89 -0.94
N SER A 405 -27.87 9.26 -1.07
CA SER A 405 -26.78 8.51 -0.44
C SER A 405 -26.85 8.65 1.08
N GLU A 406 -26.76 7.54 1.80
CA GLU A 406 -26.57 7.54 3.26
C GLU A 406 -25.22 8.12 3.68
N PHE A 407 -24.29 8.28 2.74
CA PHE A 407 -22.93 8.72 3.03
C PHE A 407 -22.77 10.24 2.85
N LYS A 408 -22.49 10.95 3.95
CA LYS A 408 -22.44 12.43 4.01
C LYS A 408 -21.42 13.07 3.08
N LEU A 409 -20.37 12.34 2.71
CA LEU A 409 -19.28 12.85 1.85
C LEU A 409 -19.43 12.45 0.38
N ALA A 410 -20.55 11.83 -0.04
CA ALA A 410 -20.75 11.39 -1.42
C ALA A 410 -20.58 12.55 -2.44
N ASP A 411 -21.06 13.74 -2.10
CA ASP A 411 -20.94 14.95 -2.93
C ASP A 411 -19.51 15.47 -3.08
N CYS A 412 -18.55 14.94 -2.32
CA CYS A 412 -17.15 15.37 -2.32
C CYS A 412 -16.25 14.45 -3.15
N ILE A 413 -16.79 13.36 -3.71
CA ILE A 413 -15.98 12.31 -4.32
C ILE A 413 -16.14 12.32 -5.83
N ALA A 414 -15.05 12.58 -6.53
CA ALA A 414 -14.97 12.45 -7.98
C ALA A 414 -14.32 11.12 -8.34
N PHE A 415 -14.92 10.38 -9.27
CA PHE A 415 -14.38 9.12 -9.77
C PHE A 415 -14.01 9.23 -11.25
N LEU A 416 -12.71 9.16 -11.56
CA LEU A 416 -12.18 9.15 -12.92
C LEU A 416 -12.29 7.74 -13.50
N GLN A 417 -13.13 7.59 -14.53
CA GLN A 417 -13.50 6.28 -15.07
C GLN A 417 -12.78 5.91 -16.37
N HIS A 418 -12.22 6.89 -17.09
CA HIS A 418 -11.55 6.68 -18.37
C HIS A 418 -10.03 6.60 -18.20
N SER A 419 -9.40 5.51 -18.66
CA SER A 419 -7.94 5.36 -18.69
C SER A 419 -7.38 5.80 -20.04
N TYR A 420 -6.32 6.62 -20.01
CA TYR A 420 -5.57 7.05 -21.19
C TYR A 420 -4.25 6.29 -21.38
N ARG A 421 -3.87 5.42 -20.43
CA ARG A 421 -2.59 4.70 -20.45
C ARG A 421 -2.63 3.42 -21.26
N PHE A 422 -3.69 2.65 -21.06
CA PHE A 422 -3.96 1.42 -21.77
C PHE A 422 -5.41 1.53 -22.23
N ASP A 423 -5.66 1.12 -23.47
CA ASP A 423 -7.01 1.00 -23.99
C ASP A 423 -7.82 0.10 -23.05
N ALA A 424 -9.06 0.47 -22.74
CA ALA A 424 -9.95 -0.40 -21.98
C ALA A 424 -10.15 -1.76 -22.65
N GLN A 425 -9.92 -1.84 -23.97
CA GLN A 425 -9.96 -3.07 -24.75
C GLN A 425 -8.62 -3.81 -24.83
N SER A 426 -7.54 -3.27 -24.27
CA SER A 426 -6.23 -3.95 -24.23
C SER A 426 -6.26 -5.15 -23.29
N GLY A 427 -5.36 -6.12 -23.50
CA GLY A 427 -5.24 -7.29 -22.62
C GLY A 427 -4.93 -6.87 -21.17
N ILE A 428 -4.05 -5.88 -20.97
CA ILE A 428 -3.71 -5.37 -19.64
C ILE A 428 -4.94 -4.76 -18.97
N GLY A 429 -5.69 -3.93 -19.71
CA GLY A 429 -6.92 -3.29 -19.23
C GLY A 429 -7.97 -4.31 -18.82
N GLN A 430 -8.23 -5.31 -19.67
CA GLN A 430 -9.20 -6.38 -19.42
C GLN A 430 -8.76 -7.29 -18.27
N LEU A 431 -7.47 -7.61 -18.14
CA LEU A 431 -6.97 -8.40 -17.01
C LEU A 431 -7.09 -7.64 -15.68
N ALA A 432 -6.73 -6.35 -15.68
CA ALA A 432 -6.88 -5.50 -14.51
C ALA A 432 -8.36 -5.38 -14.11
N LEU A 433 -9.26 -5.23 -15.08
CA LEU A 433 -10.71 -5.20 -14.86
C LEU A 433 -11.22 -6.53 -14.30
N ALA A 434 -10.81 -7.66 -14.87
CA ALA A 434 -11.18 -9.00 -14.40
C ALA A 434 -10.78 -9.21 -12.94
N VAL A 435 -9.53 -8.88 -12.58
CA VAL A 435 -9.02 -9.01 -11.21
C VAL A 435 -9.79 -8.09 -10.27
N ASN A 436 -9.94 -6.81 -10.63
CA ASN A 436 -10.58 -5.82 -9.77
C ASN A 436 -12.07 -6.11 -9.51
N THR A 437 -12.80 -6.55 -10.54
CA THR A 437 -14.23 -6.88 -10.44
C THR A 437 -14.49 -8.30 -9.97
N ASN A 438 -13.44 -9.09 -9.72
CA ASN A 438 -13.53 -10.52 -9.44
C ASN A 438 -14.36 -11.29 -10.49
N ASN A 439 -14.24 -10.90 -11.76
CA ASN A 439 -15.02 -11.45 -12.86
C ASN A 439 -14.24 -12.54 -13.59
N THR A 440 -14.59 -13.79 -13.31
CA THR A 440 -13.96 -14.97 -13.93
C THR A 440 -14.29 -15.10 -15.43
N GLY A 441 -15.42 -14.56 -15.88
CA GLY A 441 -15.78 -14.52 -17.30
C GLY A 441 -14.83 -13.65 -18.12
N ILE A 442 -14.54 -12.45 -17.63
CA ILE A 442 -13.55 -11.55 -18.27
C ILE A 442 -12.15 -12.18 -18.21
N LEU A 443 -11.77 -12.82 -17.09
CA LEU A 443 -10.49 -13.53 -17.00
C LEU A 443 -10.37 -14.62 -18.08
N ASN A 444 -11.38 -15.48 -18.22
CA ASN A 444 -11.39 -16.53 -19.24
C ASN A 444 -11.34 -15.94 -20.67
N TYR A 445 -12.00 -14.80 -20.90
CA TYR A 445 -11.90 -14.08 -22.16
C TYR A 445 -10.47 -13.62 -22.44
N VAL A 446 -9.80 -12.99 -21.46
CA VAL A 446 -8.38 -12.56 -21.60
C VAL A 446 -7.47 -13.75 -21.90
N GLU A 447 -7.66 -14.86 -21.21
CA GLU A 447 -6.89 -16.09 -21.44
C GLU A 447 -7.06 -16.60 -22.86
N GLN A 448 -8.30 -16.71 -23.34
CA GLN A 448 -8.59 -17.17 -24.69
C GLN A 448 -7.96 -16.24 -25.74
N GLN A 449 -8.15 -14.92 -25.59
CA GLN A 449 -7.62 -13.94 -26.55
C GLN A 449 -6.09 -13.86 -26.54
N SER A 450 -5.44 -14.09 -25.39
CA SER A 450 -3.98 -14.19 -25.30
C SER A 450 -3.46 -15.44 -26.01
N ILE A 451 -4.10 -16.59 -25.84
CA ILE A 451 -3.76 -17.85 -26.54
C ILE A 451 -3.96 -17.71 -28.07
N GLU A 452 -5.03 -17.04 -28.49
CA GLU A 452 -5.32 -16.76 -29.91
C GLU A 452 -4.39 -15.68 -30.50
N GLY A 453 -3.48 -15.08 -29.72
CA GLY A 453 -2.55 -14.05 -30.19
C GLY A 453 -3.19 -12.70 -30.50
N ARG A 454 -4.40 -12.44 -29.98
CA ARG A 454 -5.13 -11.17 -30.17
C ARG A 454 -4.71 -10.11 -29.16
N PHE A 455 -4.33 -10.53 -27.95
CA PHE A 455 -3.67 -9.67 -26.97
C PHE A 455 -2.15 -9.87 -27.00
N ASN A 456 -1.44 -8.86 -27.50
CA ASN A 456 0.03 -8.84 -27.58
C ASN A 456 0.68 -8.17 -26.36
N ASP A 457 -0.13 -7.52 -25.51
CA ASP A 457 0.30 -6.79 -24.33
C ASP A 457 0.25 -7.63 -23.04
N VAL A 458 -0.36 -8.82 -23.08
CA VAL A 458 -0.47 -9.72 -21.92
C VAL A 458 0.01 -11.13 -22.26
N ILE A 459 0.89 -11.64 -21.41
CA ILE A 459 1.41 -13.01 -21.45
C ILE A 459 1.01 -13.70 -20.14
N LEU A 460 0.22 -14.77 -20.23
CA LEU A 460 -0.21 -15.57 -19.08
C LEU A 460 0.50 -16.93 -19.12
N ASP A 461 1.49 -17.12 -18.25
CA ASP A 461 2.17 -18.40 -18.06
C ASP A 461 1.63 -19.10 -16.81
N TYR A 462 0.71 -20.04 -17.05
CA TYR A 462 0.15 -20.90 -16.02
C TYR A 462 0.83 -22.26 -15.90
N ASP A 463 1.86 -22.54 -16.72
CA ASP A 463 2.61 -23.78 -16.63
C ASP A 463 3.58 -23.72 -15.44
N PHE A 464 3.00 -23.92 -14.27
CA PHE A 464 3.70 -23.93 -13.00
C PHE A 464 4.29 -25.31 -12.64
N VAL A 465 4.11 -26.31 -13.51
CA VAL A 465 4.41 -27.73 -13.23
C VAL A 465 5.81 -28.12 -13.77
N ALA A 466 6.29 -27.51 -14.85
CA ALA A 466 7.61 -27.80 -15.44
C ALA A 466 8.64 -26.69 -15.21
N LYS A 467 9.42 -26.77 -14.10
CA LYS A 467 10.55 -25.87 -13.74
C LYS A 467 10.33 -24.35 -14.03
N PRO A 468 9.22 -23.75 -13.58
CA PRO A 468 8.84 -22.37 -13.94
C PRO A 468 9.88 -21.32 -13.51
N ILE A 469 10.54 -21.52 -12.36
CA ILE A 469 11.53 -20.57 -11.83
C ILE A 469 12.73 -20.44 -12.77
N GLU A 470 13.24 -21.54 -13.32
CA GLU A 470 14.44 -21.48 -14.19
C GLU A 470 14.14 -20.73 -15.48
N LYS A 471 12.96 -20.96 -16.08
CA LYS A 471 12.50 -20.25 -17.28
C LYS A 471 12.33 -18.76 -17.00
N LEU A 472 11.65 -18.41 -15.92
CA LEU A 472 11.46 -17.02 -15.49
C LEU A 472 12.79 -16.31 -15.24
N VAL A 473 13.70 -16.96 -14.50
CA VAL A 473 15.03 -16.39 -14.19
C VAL A 473 15.85 -16.19 -15.46
N LYS A 474 15.84 -17.16 -16.40
CA LYS A 474 16.54 -17.03 -17.68
C LYS A 474 15.95 -15.92 -18.55
N SER A 475 14.62 -15.81 -18.58
CA SER A 475 13.91 -14.72 -19.27
C SER A 475 14.32 -13.36 -18.68
N ALA A 476 14.20 -13.19 -17.36
CA ALA A 476 14.59 -11.96 -16.66
C ALA A 476 16.07 -11.60 -16.90
N ALA A 477 16.98 -12.58 -16.81
CA ALA A 477 18.40 -12.38 -17.09
C ALA A 477 18.64 -11.91 -18.54
N SER A 478 17.93 -12.45 -19.53
CA SER A 478 18.00 -12.01 -20.92
C SER A 478 17.56 -10.55 -21.10
N HIS A 479 16.49 -10.12 -20.41
CA HIS A 479 16.07 -8.73 -20.42
C HIS A 479 17.12 -7.81 -19.77
N TYR A 480 17.66 -8.20 -18.62
CA TYR A 480 18.70 -7.44 -17.92
C TYR A 480 20.05 -7.45 -18.64
N ALA A 481 20.35 -8.45 -19.47
CA ALA A 481 21.56 -8.47 -20.28
C ALA A 481 21.66 -7.25 -21.20
N LYS A 482 20.53 -6.67 -21.63
CA LYS A 482 20.50 -5.52 -22.53
C LYS A 482 21.21 -4.30 -21.94
N TYR A 483 20.93 -3.91 -20.70
CA TYR A 483 21.59 -2.76 -20.09
C TYR A 483 23.04 -3.08 -19.71
N LEU A 484 23.35 -4.31 -19.32
CA LEU A 484 24.72 -4.75 -19.02
C LEU A 484 25.61 -4.68 -20.26
N ASN A 485 25.08 -5.09 -21.41
CA ASN A 485 25.79 -4.95 -22.70
C ASN A 485 26.03 -3.47 -23.05
N LEU A 486 25.08 -2.58 -22.77
CA LEU A 486 25.28 -1.14 -22.95
C LEU A 486 26.41 -0.59 -22.06
N ILE A 487 26.50 -1.05 -20.81
CA ILE A 487 27.62 -0.70 -19.92
C ILE A 487 28.95 -1.18 -20.53
N ALA A 488 29.01 -2.43 -21.00
CA ALA A 488 30.22 -2.98 -21.60
C ALA A 488 30.64 -2.26 -22.90
N GLN A 489 29.67 -1.66 -23.61
CA GLN A 489 29.90 -0.86 -24.82
C GLN A 489 30.26 0.60 -24.52
N GLY A 490 30.28 1.02 -23.24
CA GLY A 490 30.53 2.41 -22.86
C GLY A 490 29.41 3.37 -23.27
N ALA A 491 28.17 2.90 -23.33
CA ALA A 491 27.00 3.72 -23.66
C ALA A 491 26.75 4.80 -22.59
N ASP A 492 25.98 5.83 -22.96
CA ASP A 492 25.62 6.89 -22.02
C ASP A 492 24.79 6.35 -20.85
N VAL A 493 25.02 6.91 -19.66
CA VAL A 493 24.35 6.53 -18.42
C VAL A 493 22.82 6.60 -18.56
N ALA A 494 22.28 7.59 -19.27
CA ALA A 494 20.84 7.69 -19.47
C ALA A 494 20.28 6.52 -20.30
N GLN A 495 21.04 6.06 -21.31
CA GLN A 495 20.66 4.90 -22.11
C GLN A 495 20.69 3.62 -21.27
N VAL A 496 21.70 3.46 -20.41
CA VAL A 496 21.80 2.30 -19.49
C VAL A 496 20.61 2.27 -18.53
N HIS A 497 20.30 3.40 -17.88
CA HIS A 497 19.16 3.49 -16.95
C HIS A 497 17.82 3.29 -17.66
N ALA A 498 17.64 3.83 -18.86
CA ALA A 498 16.44 3.63 -19.66
C ALA A 498 16.27 2.15 -20.06
N ALA A 499 17.37 1.47 -20.43
CA ALA A 499 17.35 0.05 -20.73
C ALA A 499 17.03 -0.79 -19.49
N PHE A 500 17.58 -0.46 -18.31
CA PHE A 500 17.22 -1.12 -17.05
C PHE A 500 15.73 -0.91 -16.72
N ALA A 501 15.21 0.31 -16.79
CA ALA A 501 13.82 0.65 -16.50
C ALA A 501 12.81 0.05 -17.50
N SER A 502 13.27 -0.48 -18.64
CA SER A 502 12.41 -1.10 -19.64
C SER A 502 11.80 -2.44 -19.18
N TYR A 503 12.42 -3.12 -18.21
CA TYR A 503 11.96 -4.40 -17.68
C TYR A 503 12.05 -4.43 -16.15
N GLN A 504 11.00 -4.91 -15.49
CA GLN A 504 11.03 -5.17 -14.06
C GLN A 504 10.33 -6.48 -13.71
N LEU A 505 10.99 -7.30 -12.89
CA LEU A 505 10.36 -8.46 -12.25
C LEU A 505 9.83 -8.09 -10.85
N LEU A 506 8.56 -8.40 -10.61
CA LEU A 506 7.83 -8.19 -9.36
C LEU A 506 7.51 -9.53 -8.70
N ALA A 507 7.79 -9.64 -7.41
CA ALA A 507 7.42 -10.80 -6.60
C ALA A 507 6.37 -10.43 -5.54
N ALA A 508 5.40 -11.33 -5.33
CA ALA A 508 4.38 -11.16 -4.30
C ALA A 508 4.93 -11.34 -2.87
N VAL A 509 6.00 -12.14 -2.70
CA VAL A 509 6.58 -12.49 -1.40
C VAL A 509 8.05 -12.05 -1.31
N ARG A 510 8.54 -11.82 -0.09
CA ARG A 510 9.95 -11.44 0.17
C ARG A 510 10.87 -12.66 0.28
N GLU A 511 10.41 -13.67 1.00
CA GLU A 511 11.15 -14.90 1.33
C GLU A 511 10.64 -16.11 0.54
N GLY A 512 11.44 -17.17 0.52
CA GLY A 512 11.15 -18.42 -0.18
C GLY A 512 11.65 -18.44 -1.62
N ASP A 513 11.40 -19.53 -2.34
CA ASP A 513 11.94 -19.75 -3.70
C ASP A 513 11.45 -18.74 -4.74
N TYR A 514 10.22 -18.24 -4.55
CA TYR A 514 9.60 -17.20 -5.38
C TYR A 514 9.72 -15.81 -4.74
N GLY A 515 10.51 -15.70 -3.68
CA GLY A 515 10.76 -14.47 -2.95
C GLY A 515 11.80 -13.60 -3.64
N VAL A 516 11.72 -12.30 -3.37
CA VAL A 516 12.68 -11.29 -3.85
C VAL A 516 14.14 -11.71 -3.60
N HIS A 517 14.47 -12.25 -2.42
CA HIS A 517 15.85 -12.60 -2.10
C HIS A 517 16.39 -13.75 -2.98
N SER A 518 15.65 -14.87 -3.06
CA SER A 518 16.03 -16.03 -3.85
C SER A 518 16.11 -15.71 -5.35
N LEU A 519 15.14 -14.96 -5.88
CA LEU A 519 15.11 -14.61 -7.29
C LEU A 519 16.25 -13.66 -7.69
N ASN A 520 16.59 -12.66 -6.85
CA ASN A 520 17.75 -11.81 -7.10
C ASN A 520 19.05 -12.63 -7.18
N GLN A 521 19.28 -13.57 -6.26
CA GLN A 521 20.45 -14.44 -6.28
C GLN A 521 20.48 -15.36 -7.52
N ARG A 522 19.33 -15.91 -7.92
CA ARG A 522 19.24 -16.80 -9.09
C ARG A 522 19.52 -16.04 -10.40
N ILE A 523 18.98 -14.82 -10.55
CA ILE A 523 19.25 -13.97 -11.72
C ILE A 523 20.73 -13.60 -11.79
N GLU A 524 21.33 -13.22 -10.67
CA GLU A 524 22.76 -12.93 -10.58
C GLU A 524 23.62 -14.13 -11.03
N ARG A 525 23.32 -15.35 -10.55
CA ARG A 525 24.05 -16.56 -10.98
C ARG A 525 23.96 -16.78 -12.49
N VAL A 526 22.79 -16.56 -13.10
CA VAL A 526 22.63 -16.72 -14.55
C VAL A 526 23.41 -15.65 -15.33
N LEU A 527 23.37 -14.40 -14.89
CA LEU A 527 24.14 -13.31 -15.49
C LEU A 527 25.66 -13.53 -15.37
N GLN A 528 26.10 -14.10 -14.24
CA GLN A 528 27.50 -14.48 -14.03
C GLN A 528 27.92 -15.63 -14.95
N GLN A 529 27.07 -16.66 -15.11
CA GLN A 529 27.31 -17.77 -16.03
C GLN A 529 27.38 -17.32 -17.50
N GLN A 530 26.67 -16.24 -17.85
CA GLN A 530 26.75 -15.61 -19.17
C GLN A 530 27.97 -14.69 -19.34
N GLY A 531 28.79 -14.50 -18.30
CA GLY A 531 29.96 -13.62 -18.34
C GLY A 531 29.64 -12.12 -18.35
N LEU A 532 28.39 -11.74 -18.05
CA LEU A 532 27.95 -10.34 -18.08
C LEU A 532 28.29 -9.56 -16.81
N ILE A 533 28.48 -10.27 -15.69
CA ILE A 533 28.85 -9.70 -14.40
C ILE A 533 29.92 -10.56 -13.73
N THR A 534 30.74 -9.95 -12.87
CA THR A 534 31.74 -10.66 -12.06
C THR A 534 31.44 -10.43 -10.59
N VAL A 535 31.04 -11.48 -9.88
CA VAL A 535 30.75 -11.45 -8.45
C VAL A 535 31.89 -12.14 -7.72
N SER A 536 32.65 -11.40 -6.91
CA SER A 536 33.68 -12.00 -6.04
C SER A 536 33.10 -12.31 -4.66
N PRO A 537 33.54 -13.39 -3.99
CA PRO A 537 33.00 -13.79 -2.68
C PRO A 537 33.13 -12.71 -1.60
N ASN A 538 34.13 -11.83 -1.72
CA ASN A 538 34.47 -10.82 -0.73
C ASN A 538 33.94 -9.41 -1.06
N THR A 539 33.31 -9.21 -2.22
CA THR A 539 32.82 -7.89 -2.67
C THR A 539 31.31 -7.88 -2.73
N HIS A 540 30.68 -7.00 -1.94
CA HIS A 540 29.23 -6.81 -1.92
C HIS A 540 28.73 -6.03 -3.15
N HIS A 541 29.63 -5.35 -3.86
CA HIS A 541 29.34 -4.45 -4.98
C HIS A 541 30.13 -4.88 -6.22
N TYR A 542 29.49 -4.86 -7.37
CA TYR A 542 30.09 -5.18 -8.67
C TYR A 542 29.54 -4.26 -9.77
N THR A 543 30.27 -4.14 -10.88
CA THR A 543 29.86 -3.36 -12.04
C THR A 543 28.57 -3.90 -12.65
N GLY A 544 27.63 -3.00 -12.92
CA GLY A 544 26.31 -3.32 -13.44
C GLY A 544 25.30 -3.73 -12.37
N MET A 545 25.66 -3.78 -11.08
CA MET A 545 24.70 -4.11 -10.03
C MET A 545 23.62 -3.01 -9.90
N PRO A 546 22.33 -3.33 -10.04
CA PRO A 546 21.27 -2.40 -9.74
C PRO A 546 20.98 -2.43 -8.24
N ILE A 547 20.95 -1.25 -7.62
CA ILE A 547 20.63 -1.06 -6.21
C ILE A 547 19.40 -0.17 -6.06
N MET A 548 18.69 -0.36 -4.97
CA MET A 548 17.59 0.47 -4.57
C MET A 548 17.77 0.91 -3.13
N VAL A 549 17.69 2.21 -2.89
CA VAL A 549 17.80 2.82 -1.57
C VAL A 549 16.63 2.35 -0.70
N SER A 550 16.91 1.90 0.53
CA SER A 550 15.91 1.42 1.48
C SER A 550 15.59 2.42 2.60
N GLN A 551 16.41 3.46 2.75
CA GLN A 551 16.22 4.53 3.74
C GLN A 551 16.47 5.92 3.14
N ASN A 552 15.64 6.91 3.50
CA ASN A 552 15.79 8.28 3.01
C ASN A 552 17.07 8.93 3.58
N ASP A 553 17.89 9.50 2.71
CA ASP A 553 18.99 10.39 3.04
C ASP A 553 18.74 11.77 2.43
N TYR A 554 18.42 12.75 3.29
CA TYR A 554 18.09 14.10 2.85
C TYR A 554 19.32 14.93 2.44
N GLN A 555 20.52 14.58 2.92
CA GLN A 555 21.75 15.29 2.54
C GLN A 555 22.15 14.92 1.12
N LEU A 556 22.10 13.63 0.80
CA LEU A 556 22.37 13.12 -0.56
C LEU A 556 21.17 13.28 -1.50
N LYS A 557 20.00 13.64 -0.97
CA LYS A 557 18.71 13.68 -1.68
C LYS A 557 18.41 12.32 -2.35
N LEU A 558 18.68 11.24 -1.62
CA LEU A 558 18.36 9.87 -2.03
C LEU A 558 17.17 9.40 -1.20
N PHE A 559 16.13 8.90 -1.85
CA PHE A 559 14.89 8.51 -1.20
C PHE A 559 14.67 7.00 -1.28
N ASN A 560 13.94 6.45 -0.32
CA ASN A 560 13.55 5.05 -0.31
C ASN A 560 12.79 4.71 -1.60
N GLY A 561 13.29 3.72 -2.33
CA GLY A 561 12.79 3.30 -3.64
C GLY A 561 13.54 3.90 -4.84
N ASP A 562 14.48 4.83 -4.65
CA ASP A 562 15.34 5.34 -5.71
C ASP A 562 16.28 4.23 -6.20
N ILE A 563 16.40 4.09 -7.52
CA ILE A 563 17.19 3.05 -8.18
C ILE A 563 18.47 3.68 -8.73
N GLY A 564 19.61 3.10 -8.36
CA GLY A 564 20.92 3.43 -8.89
C GLY A 564 21.58 2.20 -9.54
N ILE A 565 22.51 2.43 -10.45
CA ILE A 565 23.30 1.37 -11.08
C ILE A 565 24.77 1.62 -10.76
N LEU A 566 25.47 0.59 -10.28
CA LEU A 566 26.90 0.69 -10.03
C LEU A 566 27.68 0.58 -11.34
N MET A 567 28.45 1.61 -11.69
CA MET A 567 29.26 1.66 -12.92
C MET A 567 30.63 2.29 -12.61
N PRO A 568 31.69 1.89 -13.33
CA PRO A 568 32.98 2.56 -13.22
C PRO A 568 32.88 3.99 -13.75
N ASP A 569 33.52 4.93 -13.06
CA ASP A 569 33.78 6.26 -13.60
C ASP A 569 34.99 6.28 -14.55
N GLU A 570 35.35 7.46 -15.07
CA GLU A 570 36.50 7.65 -15.96
C GLU A 570 37.84 7.21 -15.33
N SER A 571 37.92 7.19 -14.00
CA SER A 571 39.08 6.73 -13.22
C SER A 571 39.00 5.24 -12.85
N ASN A 572 38.05 4.50 -13.43
CA ASN A 572 37.75 3.10 -13.15
C ASN A 572 37.36 2.83 -11.69
N GLN A 573 36.86 3.83 -10.96
CA GLN A 573 36.30 3.66 -9.63
C GLN A 573 34.81 3.37 -9.70
N LEU A 574 34.36 2.37 -8.95
CA LEU A 574 32.95 2.03 -8.88
C LEU A 574 32.15 3.15 -8.22
N LYS A 575 31.17 3.72 -8.93
CA LYS A 575 30.20 4.69 -8.42
C LYS A 575 28.79 4.15 -8.60
N ALA A 576 27.93 4.41 -7.62
CA ALA A 576 26.50 4.25 -7.80
C ALA A 576 25.94 5.51 -8.46
N ILE A 577 25.45 5.36 -9.68
CA ILE A 577 24.91 6.45 -10.47
C ILE A 577 23.39 6.40 -10.39
N PHE A 578 22.80 7.53 -10.03
CA PHE A 578 21.36 7.75 -9.95
C PHE A 578 20.98 8.80 -10.97
N ILE A 579 19.89 8.57 -11.68
CA ILE A 579 19.28 9.57 -12.54
C ILE A 579 18.06 10.12 -11.81
N ASP A 580 18.04 11.44 -11.59
CA ASP A 580 16.81 12.08 -11.17
C ASP A 580 15.82 12.18 -12.33
N GLU A 581 14.54 12.43 -12.04
CA GLU A 581 13.52 12.47 -13.07
C GLU A 581 13.66 13.67 -14.04
N GLN A 582 14.60 14.60 -13.81
CA GLN A 582 14.99 15.65 -14.77
C GLN A 582 16.11 15.22 -15.72
N GLY A 583 16.63 13.99 -15.56
CA GLY A 583 17.76 13.47 -16.31
C GLY A 583 19.13 13.85 -15.75
N ASN A 584 19.21 14.53 -14.60
CA ASN A 584 20.49 14.85 -14.00
C ASN A 584 21.10 13.61 -13.37
N GLN A 585 22.36 13.38 -13.68
CA GLN A 585 23.13 12.25 -13.17
C GLN A 585 23.81 12.65 -11.86
N ARG A 586 23.66 11.81 -10.84
CA ARG A 586 24.32 11.96 -9.53
C ARG A 586 25.09 10.70 -9.21
N ALA A 587 26.40 10.82 -9.12
CA ALA A 587 27.30 9.71 -8.82
C ALA A 587 27.77 9.75 -7.37
N PHE A 588 27.65 8.63 -6.66
CA PHE A 588 28.09 8.49 -5.26
C PHE A 588 29.03 7.30 -5.11
N SER A 589 29.99 7.42 -4.18
CA SER A 589 30.76 6.24 -3.76
C SER A 589 29.85 5.25 -3.04
N PRO A 590 29.95 3.93 -3.29
CA PRO A 590 29.15 2.92 -2.59
C PRO A 590 29.24 3.01 -1.06
N ALA A 591 30.39 3.45 -0.52
CA ALA A 591 30.60 3.63 0.92
C ALA A 591 29.81 4.80 1.54
N ARG A 592 29.31 5.75 0.72
CA ARG A 592 28.50 6.89 1.18
C ARG A 592 27.00 6.62 1.06
N LEU A 593 26.61 5.51 0.45
CA LEU A 593 25.19 5.24 0.22
C LEU A 593 24.50 4.94 1.56
N PRO A 594 23.25 5.39 1.73
CA PRO A 594 22.41 4.88 2.80
C PRO A 594 22.15 3.37 2.62
N ALA A 595 21.45 2.76 3.56
CA ALA A 595 21.01 1.38 3.43
C ALA A 595 20.33 1.15 2.06
N HIS A 596 20.74 0.08 1.37
CA HIS A 596 20.30 -0.23 0.01
C HIS A 596 20.29 -1.74 -0.24
N ASP A 597 19.38 -2.17 -1.11
CA ASP A 597 19.19 -3.56 -1.50
C ASP A 597 19.44 -3.75 -3.00
N LYS A 598 19.83 -4.95 -3.43
CA LYS A 598 19.86 -5.34 -4.85
C LYS A 598 18.44 -5.38 -5.43
N VAL A 599 18.26 -4.96 -6.69
CA VAL A 599 16.93 -4.74 -7.27
C VAL A 599 16.71 -5.30 -8.69
N TYR A 600 17.23 -6.48 -9.02
CA TYR A 600 16.72 -7.21 -10.20
C TYR A 600 15.28 -7.66 -9.99
N VAL A 601 14.88 -7.89 -8.74
CA VAL A 601 13.50 -8.19 -8.35
C VAL A 601 13.12 -7.27 -7.21
N MET A 602 11.89 -6.76 -7.22
CA MET A 602 11.31 -6.01 -6.11
C MET A 602 9.95 -6.58 -5.71
N THR A 603 9.50 -6.26 -4.50
CA THR A 603 8.13 -6.59 -4.10
C THR A 603 7.13 -5.67 -4.81
N ILE A 604 5.92 -6.17 -5.02
CA ILE A 604 4.81 -5.34 -5.55
C ILE A 604 4.59 -4.09 -4.68
N HIS A 605 4.69 -4.21 -3.35
CA HIS A 605 4.61 -3.06 -2.43
C HIS A 605 5.69 -1.99 -2.72
N LYS A 606 6.95 -2.40 -2.93
CA LYS A 606 8.05 -1.46 -3.25
C LYS A 606 7.93 -0.87 -4.66
N SER A 607 7.12 -1.47 -5.53
CA SER A 607 6.83 -0.95 -6.87
C SER A 607 5.80 0.18 -6.89
N GLN A 608 5.10 0.46 -5.78
CA GLN A 608 4.08 1.52 -5.71
C GLN A 608 4.61 2.88 -6.17
N GLY A 609 3.74 3.61 -6.87
CA GLY A 609 4.08 4.85 -7.58
C GLY A 609 5.00 4.66 -8.79
N SER A 610 5.59 3.48 -9.04
CA SER A 610 6.51 3.22 -10.17
C SER A 610 5.81 2.57 -11.35
N GLU A 611 6.39 2.66 -12.53
CA GLU A 611 5.82 2.12 -13.76
C GLU A 611 6.95 1.66 -14.69
N PHE A 612 6.73 0.56 -15.40
CA PHE A 612 7.74 -0.08 -16.24
C PHE A 612 7.14 -0.44 -17.60
N SER A 613 7.96 -0.36 -18.66
CA SER A 613 7.50 -0.71 -20.03
C SER A 613 7.04 -2.17 -20.07
N TYR A 614 7.91 -3.08 -19.65
CA TYR A 614 7.63 -4.50 -19.46
C TYR A 614 7.64 -4.81 -17.97
N THR A 615 6.55 -5.36 -17.44
CA THR A 615 6.49 -5.87 -16.07
C THR A 615 6.20 -7.36 -16.07
N ALA A 616 7.10 -8.14 -15.48
CA ALA A 616 6.83 -9.54 -15.15
C ALA A 616 6.41 -9.63 -13.67
N MET A 617 5.40 -10.44 -13.36
CA MET A 617 4.93 -10.69 -12.01
C MET A 617 4.90 -12.18 -11.73
N VAL A 618 5.43 -12.58 -10.57
CA VAL A 618 5.39 -13.96 -10.10
C VAL A 618 4.52 -14.10 -8.84
N LEU A 619 3.57 -15.04 -8.90
CA LEU A 619 2.82 -15.50 -7.75
C LEU A 619 3.35 -16.88 -7.32
N PRO A 620 3.67 -17.08 -6.03
CA PRO A 620 4.13 -18.39 -5.54
C PRO A 620 3.01 -19.45 -5.70
N PRO A 621 3.38 -20.74 -5.78
CA PRO A 621 2.42 -21.83 -5.82
C PRO A 621 1.63 -21.92 -4.52
N LEU A 622 0.45 -22.57 -4.56
CA LEU A 622 -0.51 -22.57 -3.46
C LEU A 622 0.07 -22.94 -2.08
N LYS A 623 0.99 -23.92 -2.04
CA LYS A 623 1.65 -24.34 -0.78
C LYS A 623 2.57 -23.27 -0.17
N GLN A 624 3.12 -22.40 -1.02
CA GLN A 624 4.05 -21.32 -0.64
C GLN A 624 3.40 -19.94 -0.68
N ALA A 625 2.17 -19.84 -1.18
CA ALA A 625 1.32 -18.66 -1.09
C ALA A 625 0.96 -18.40 0.38
N ARG A 626 1.85 -17.70 1.09
CA ARG A 626 1.63 -17.23 2.47
C ARG A 626 0.44 -16.26 2.53
N MET A 627 0.00 -15.98 3.76
CA MET A 627 -0.91 -14.86 4.06
C MET A 627 -0.36 -13.58 3.42
N GLY A 628 -1.15 -12.95 2.53
CA GLY A 628 -0.79 -11.65 1.95
C GLY A 628 -1.15 -11.49 0.47
N ILE A 629 -1.31 -12.56 -0.30
CA ILE A 629 -1.79 -12.47 -1.68
C ILE A 629 -3.29 -12.20 -1.70
N ASN A 630 -3.68 -11.12 -2.35
CA ASN A 630 -5.04 -10.61 -2.42
C ASN A 630 -5.26 -9.87 -3.75
N ARG A 631 -6.51 -9.48 -3.99
CA ARG A 631 -6.93 -8.79 -5.22
C ARG A 631 -6.15 -7.50 -5.46
N GLN A 632 -6.02 -6.65 -4.44
CA GLN A 632 -5.34 -5.36 -4.53
C GLN A 632 -3.85 -5.51 -4.85
N LEU A 633 -3.19 -6.54 -4.30
CA LEU A 633 -1.79 -6.88 -4.59
C LEU A 633 -1.62 -7.22 -6.08
N VAL A 634 -2.45 -8.14 -6.58
CA VAL A 634 -2.40 -8.57 -7.99
C VAL A 634 -2.73 -7.40 -8.92
N TYR A 635 -3.80 -6.66 -8.63
CA TYR A 635 -4.20 -5.47 -9.38
C TYR A 635 -3.09 -4.41 -9.43
N THR A 636 -2.46 -4.13 -8.29
CA THR A 636 -1.36 -3.16 -8.20
C THR A 636 -0.18 -3.60 -9.07
N GLY A 637 0.14 -4.90 -9.09
CA GLY A 637 1.20 -5.47 -9.91
C GLY A 637 0.92 -5.40 -11.41
N ILE A 638 -0.31 -5.74 -11.84
CA ILE A 638 -0.74 -5.63 -13.25
C ILE A 638 -0.60 -4.18 -13.74
N THR A 639 -1.09 -3.23 -12.94
CA THR A 639 -1.13 -1.82 -13.34
C THR A 639 0.22 -1.10 -13.28
N ARG A 640 1.31 -1.79 -12.89
CA ARG A 640 2.68 -1.28 -13.05
C ARG A 640 3.17 -1.33 -14.50
N ALA A 641 2.58 -2.18 -15.34
CA ALA A 641 2.95 -2.30 -16.74
C ALA A 641 2.40 -1.12 -17.56
N LYS A 642 3.24 -0.57 -18.44
CA LYS A 642 2.84 0.41 -19.45
C LYS A 642 2.50 -0.25 -20.79
N ASN A 643 3.30 -1.22 -21.23
CA ASN A 643 3.23 -1.77 -22.59
C ASN A 643 3.04 -3.29 -22.60
N THR A 644 3.74 -4.01 -21.72
CA THR A 644 3.71 -5.48 -21.69
C THR A 644 3.65 -5.97 -20.26
N PHE A 645 2.75 -6.92 -20.01
CA PHE A 645 2.61 -7.58 -18.72
C PHE A 645 2.73 -9.10 -18.87
N GLU A 646 3.61 -9.70 -18.07
CA GLU A 646 3.79 -11.16 -17.99
C GLU A 646 3.40 -11.64 -16.59
N LEU A 647 2.51 -12.61 -16.50
CA LEU A 647 2.13 -13.26 -15.25
C LEU A 647 2.62 -14.70 -15.24
N VAL A 648 3.46 -15.03 -14.26
CA VAL A 648 3.87 -16.41 -13.94
C VAL A 648 3.18 -16.82 -12.64
N ALA A 649 2.17 -17.67 -12.72
CA ALA A 649 1.37 -18.05 -11.56
C ALA A 649 0.65 -19.38 -11.76
N ASP A 650 0.31 -20.07 -10.66
CA ASP A 650 -0.76 -21.08 -10.71
C ASP A 650 -2.10 -20.34 -10.87
N LYS A 651 -2.90 -20.73 -11.88
CA LYS A 651 -4.24 -20.16 -12.12
C LYS A 651 -5.12 -20.21 -10.87
N LYS A 652 -5.01 -21.28 -10.06
CA LYS A 652 -5.74 -21.39 -8.79
C LYS A 652 -5.35 -20.29 -7.80
N VAL A 653 -4.07 -19.93 -7.74
CA VAL A 653 -3.58 -18.86 -6.86
C VAL A 653 -4.09 -17.50 -7.33
N LEU A 654 -4.13 -17.25 -8.64
CA LEU A 654 -4.73 -16.03 -9.19
C LEU A 654 -6.22 -15.93 -8.82
N GLN A 655 -7.01 -16.98 -9.03
CA GLN A 655 -8.42 -17.01 -8.68
C GLN A 655 -8.66 -16.84 -7.18
N LEU A 656 -7.84 -17.48 -6.34
CA LEU A 656 -7.90 -17.29 -4.89
C LEU A 656 -7.57 -15.85 -4.48
N ALA A 657 -6.57 -15.23 -5.13
CA ALA A 657 -6.25 -13.83 -4.90
C ALA A 657 -7.41 -12.92 -5.28
N MET A 658 -8.04 -13.14 -6.44
CA MET A 658 -9.20 -12.38 -6.89
C MET A 658 -10.39 -12.49 -5.91
N ASN A 659 -10.64 -13.68 -5.36
CA ASN A 659 -11.69 -13.88 -4.36
C ASN A 659 -11.37 -13.21 -3.01
N LYS A 660 -10.09 -13.05 -2.69
CA LYS A 660 -9.64 -12.45 -1.43
C LYS A 660 -9.46 -10.93 -1.57
N SER A 661 -10.45 -10.17 -1.12
CA SER A 661 -10.31 -8.72 -0.93
C SER A 661 -9.73 -8.41 0.45
N VAL A 662 -8.81 -7.45 0.54
CA VAL A 662 -8.42 -6.87 1.84
C VAL A 662 -9.50 -5.86 2.23
N SER A 663 -10.46 -6.30 3.04
CA SER A 663 -11.28 -5.38 3.82
C SER A 663 -10.60 -5.16 5.17
N ARG A 664 -10.34 -3.90 5.53
CA ARG A 664 -9.88 -3.56 6.87
C ARG A 664 -11.09 -3.11 7.68
N ALA A 665 -11.41 -3.82 8.76
CA ALA A 665 -12.40 -3.35 9.71
C ALA A 665 -12.05 -1.94 10.20
N SER A 666 -13.01 -1.03 10.00
CA SER A 666 -13.01 0.36 10.43
C SER A 666 -14.44 0.79 10.78
N GLY A 667 -14.56 1.85 11.58
CA GLY A 667 -15.82 2.55 11.84
C GLY A 667 -15.94 3.87 11.09
N LEU A 668 -14.94 4.26 10.29
CA LEU A 668 -14.88 5.57 9.66
C LEU A 668 -16.09 5.83 8.76
N TYR A 669 -16.46 4.85 7.93
CA TYR A 669 -17.65 4.95 7.07
C TYR A 669 -18.93 5.14 7.90
N GLN A 670 -19.08 4.41 9.00
CA GLN A 670 -20.25 4.49 9.88
C GLN A 670 -20.33 5.84 10.61
N ARG A 671 -19.19 6.47 10.93
CA ARG A 671 -19.15 7.85 11.46
C ARG A 671 -19.60 8.89 10.45
N LEU A 672 -19.51 8.57 9.17
CA LEU A 672 -19.84 9.43 8.03
C LEU A 672 -21.21 9.08 7.41
N LYS A 673 -21.96 8.15 8.00
CA LYS A 673 -23.35 7.89 7.63
C LYS A 673 -24.31 8.94 8.21
N LEU A 674 -25.47 9.11 7.57
CA LEU A 674 -26.61 9.93 8.00
C LEU A 674 -27.07 9.57 9.41
#